data_AF-A0A151ELQ7-F1
#
_entry.id   AF-A0A151ELQ7-F1
#
_cell.length_a   1.000
_cell.length_b   1.000
_cell.length_c   1.000
_cell.angle_alpha   90.00
_cell.angle_beta   90.00
_cell.angle_gamma   90.00
#
_symmetry.space_group_name_H-M   'P 1'
#
loop_
_entity.id
_entity.type
_entity.pdbx_description
1 polymer ?
#
loop_
_entity_poly.entity_id
_entity_poly.type
_entity_poly.pdbx_seq_one_letter_code
_entity_poly.pdbx_strand_id
1 'polypeptide(L)'
;MKNGKKIVFITILYFLFLILVFTSVKSSADILINEVMNNPKPNDNYNEWIELFNPTNKNINLSSWKIEDNFAEDYIKGDFENGNGTTIIPAKRYAIIADVGTKIYENFSIPNVTIRLVVDDKSIGNGLGNSNDKLILKNNTGVKIDSIEWGIDYSDIPGLPIVPGEEGSSLSRYHNIDTNDTSNDFYQGILPTPGSENIFLHEPNLEITYYPKYIPKIQNNSDCSIPFAIKVNISYFNSHESFKLKTYVVGNYYSNWPASQTWNGNSWEYSNYYTTEITTDEKGNWSGWLFIRLKDSYQEYENNIKEKNSAFLKIKISNENITEELSKKVYLLDMDNSTSNGTLGGIVVGIAQKNDEYLEEKITIVENKSGIISGIYITENNEIFDNPVTVPGYYKIASPVDTNYILKILDTDESLTHTIEDVEIRPGRYGIRINTNNTEYQVRKNEVLDINLNVKNIGDFNDSIYLNIENIPEGWKAELEKEKIVLNPKDEIFINLRVRPYREYGLVTGSIKITAKSEKDVCETDQIEINLEVLAPDLYIKEIKTYNERKEEGNIFGQGEIAKIKAFFKNSGNENATDTQVNFYCDSINDDSLIGTKTYESIGKYQKYPQIVWDTTDVSLGSHKIIVVADKDDLIDELNDYNNKLSINVEIFDTRPINISKKILIYEIYYHSRPGLFNEFISIYNPTSKDINLSGWYLTNEPFQIKTEQRKIIFSKNSIIRANSKLVLSEKASTYRWEIGKNPDFEYNYDSNLTVPQMNSSKKFIMSNNGDDIALKDGYNHTIDFVTYGNISYLNRFWEGLSIPFSGEGVKLVRNIDRFGDPIDTNSSFDWINSRRYGVGQSNYPYVNFSFNGEIITFASPDCSYKIIEKELMHANESIYLNIYEFTSPYLCDELIKALLRNVSVNILLEGSPIGGITDEEKFILKRIANYRGNIRFIVSDPEKDIYPRYIFNHGKYLVIDKKTVIIESCNWAKTGVPKNPSYGNREWGVILRNKEVADYFLNVFKNDWDEDRCDIYTFHEINLSIPQDYFIDETIYWGKYEPEFKLQTFKGNFTVIPVLSPDTSNIAINKLIESSNDSIYIEQLYIYKDWDNQINPFVKRLVNKARNGVDVKIILNYNPTYENTNEKINETKRYLEENDIEVKLIYTNWSYFTNVHNKGLIVDNKSVLISSINWNENSVMRNREVGIIVNDCDVANYYKNIFFYDWNLSAPNVQKQKEETVEVDNKNTIYIIIIYTLTFALIARDWRKRQWT
;
A
#
# COMPACT_ATOMS: atom_id res chain seq x y z
N MET A 1 32.85 -58.39 -28.26
CA MET A 1 32.52 -59.84 -28.21
C MET A 1 31.83 -60.13 -26.88
N LYS A 2 30.59 -60.68 -26.87
CA LYS A 2 29.78 -61.00 -25.67
C LYS A 2 29.40 -59.75 -24.83
N ASN A 3 28.41 -59.75 -23.92
CA ASN A 3 27.13 -60.48 -23.73
C ASN A 3 26.29 -59.62 -22.75
N GLY A 4 24.96 -59.68 -22.66
CA GLY A 4 23.99 -60.51 -23.40
C GLY A 4 22.54 -60.24 -22.91
N LYS A 5 21.55 -60.85 -23.60
CA LYS A 5 20.10 -60.64 -23.33
C LYS A 5 19.60 -61.39 -22.09
N LYS A 6 18.61 -60.80 -21.38
CA LYS A 6 17.34 -61.36 -20.82
C LYS A 6 16.89 -60.45 -19.66
N ILE A 7 15.64 -59.98 -19.58
CA ILE A 7 14.41 -60.77 -19.44
C ILE A 7 13.23 -60.09 -20.18
N VAL A 8 12.47 -60.92 -20.88
CA VAL A 8 11.07 -60.69 -21.30
C VAL A 8 10.31 -61.95 -20.88
N PHE A 9 8.99 -61.85 -20.64
CA PHE A 9 8.05 -62.79 -19.99
C PHE A 9 7.74 -62.47 -18.52
N ILE A 10 6.50 -62.81 -18.14
CA ILE A 10 5.76 -62.40 -16.93
C ILE A 10 5.34 -60.91 -17.02
N THR A 11 4.07 -60.52 -17.16
CA THR A 11 2.76 -61.16 -17.45
C THR A 11 1.84 -59.98 -17.83
N ILE A 12 1.01 -59.92 -18.88
CA ILE A 12 0.23 -60.94 -19.61
C ILE A 12 -0.54 -61.89 -18.68
N LEU A 13 -1.17 -61.36 -17.62
CA LEU A 13 -2.20 -62.09 -16.86
C LEU A 13 -3.25 -61.22 -16.12
N TYR A 14 -3.20 -59.89 -16.21
CA TYR A 14 -4.17 -58.98 -15.58
C TYR A 14 -5.19 -58.36 -16.56
N PHE A 15 -5.46 -59.05 -17.67
CA PHE A 15 -6.37 -58.57 -18.73
C PHE A 15 -7.86 -58.76 -18.40
N LEU A 16 -8.20 -59.51 -17.34
CA LEU A 16 -9.56 -60.00 -17.08
C LEU A 16 -9.95 -59.91 -15.59
N PHE A 17 -9.89 -58.71 -15.01
CA PHE A 17 -10.55 -58.43 -13.73
C PHE A 17 -11.47 -57.20 -13.80
N LEU A 18 -12.76 -57.50 -13.94
CA LEU A 18 -13.95 -56.65 -13.84
C LEU A 18 -14.10 -55.45 -14.80
N ILE A 19 -15.10 -55.61 -15.67
CA ILE A 19 -15.96 -54.53 -16.19
C ILE A 19 -16.71 -53.87 -15.00
N LEU A 20 -17.11 -52.59 -15.17
CA LEU A 20 -17.80 -51.69 -14.22
C LEU A 20 -16.90 -50.96 -13.21
N VAL A 21 -16.44 -49.75 -13.58
CA VAL A 21 -16.66 -48.51 -12.79
C VAL A 21 -16.37 -47.26 -13.66
N PHE A 22 -17.44 -46.48 -13.91
CA PHE A 22 -17.45 -45.05 -14.30
C PHE A 22 -16.77 -44.58 -15.61
N THR A 23 -16.87 -43.27 -15.85
CA THR A 23 -16.92 -42.60 -17.16
C THR A 23 -15.81 -41.56 -17.36
N SER A 24 -15.62 -41.18 -18.63
CA SER A 24 -15.10 -39.89 -19.12
C SER A 24 -13.71 -39.44 -18.64
N VAL A 25 -12.78 -39.31 -19.60
CA VAL A 25 -11.66 -38.38 -19.51
C VAL A 25 -11.89 -37.26 -20.53
N LYS A 26 -12.52 -36.17 -20.09
CA LYS A 26 -12.01 -34.85 -20.52
C LYS A 26 -10.70 -34.66 -19.76
N SER A 27 -9.72 -33.97 -20.35
CA SER A 27 -8.66 -33.43 -19.52
C SER A 27 -9.28 -32.51 -18.47
N SER A 28 -8.85 -32.62 -17.23
CA SER A 28 -8.92 -31.45 -16.35
C SER A 28 -7.99 -30.41 -16.97
N ALA A 29 -8.32 -29.13 -16.83
CA ALA A 29 -7.23 -28.16 -16.72
C ALA A 29 -6.55 -28.44 -15.38
N ASP A 30 -5.23 -28.46 -15.34
CA ASP A 30 -4.46 -28.49 -14.09
C ASP A 30 -3.85 -27.10 -13.86
N ILE A 31 -2.72 -26.99 -13.16
CA ILE A 31 -2.05 -25.71 -12.89
C ILE A 31 -1.20 -25.28 -14.10
N LEU A 32 -1.20 -24.00 -14.44
CA LEU A 32 -0.36 -23.43 -15.51
C LEU A 32 0.75 -22.52 -14.96
N ILE A 33 1.88 -22.46 -15.65
CA ILE A 33 2.90 -21.42 -15.56
C ILE A 33 2.38 -20.22 -16.36
N ASN A 34 2.22 -19.07 -15.70
CA ASN A 34 1.60 -17.87 -16.28
C ASN A 34 2.63 -16.82 -16.73
N GLU A 35 3.59 -16.52 -15.85
CA GLU A 35 4.66 -15.56 -16.09
C GLU A 35 5.93 -16.02 -15.37
N VAL A 36 7.09 -15.79 -15.99
CA VAL A 36 8.41 -16.08 -15.42
C VAL A 36 9.23 -14.80 -15.38
N MET A 37 9.80 -14.52 -14.20
CA MET A 37 10.79 -13.47 -13.99
C MET A 37 12.17 -14.09 -13.81
N ASN A 38 12.90 -14.19 -14.93
CA ASN A 38 14.25 -14.76 -14.99
C ASN A 38 15.37 -13.71 -15.14
N ASN A 39 15.04 -12.40 -15.09
CA ASN A 39 15.97 -11.29 -15.29
C ASN A 39 15.50 -10.01 -14.54
N PRO A 40 15.37 -10.02 -13.20
CA PRO A 40 14.71 -8.96 -12.42
C PRO A 40 15.55 -7.69 -12.20
N LYS A 41 14.88 -6.53 -12.30
CA LYS A 41 15.39 -5.24 -11.82
C LYS A 41 14.85 -4.89 -10.43
N PRO A 42 15.68 -4.50 -9.44
CA PRO A 42 17.14 -4.62 -9.36
C PRO A 42 17.59 -5.84 -8.53
N ASN A 43 18.82 -6.30 -8.76
CA ASN A 43 19.56 -7.28 -7.93
C ASN A 43 18.95 -8.71 -7.94
N ASP A 44 19.49 -9.56 -8.83
CA ASP A 44 19.10 -10.96 -9.12
C ASP A 44 18.72 -11.79 -7.89
N ASN A 45 19.69 -11.99 -6.98
CA ASN A 45 19.81 -13.14 -6.08
C ASN A 45 18.64 -13.47 -5.12
N TYR A 46 17.55 -12.70 -5.11
CA TYR A 46 16.34 -12.95 -4.30
C TYR A 46 15.03 -12.51 -4.98
N ASN A 47 15.07 -12.16 -6.28
CA ASN A 47 13.96 -11.52 -7.01
C ASN A 47 13.45 -12.33 -8.23
N GLU A 48 14.02 -13.51 -8.48
CA GLU A 48 13.47 -14.50 -9.41
C GLU A 48 12.15 -15.07 -8.86
N TRP A 49 11.21 -15.39 -9.75
CA TRP A 49 9.95 -16.02 -9.37
C TRP A 49 9.22 -16.69 -10.53
N ILE A 50 8.35 -17.63 -10.18
CA ILE A 50 7.43 -18.33 -11.07
C ILE A 50 6.00 -18.06 -10.59
N GLU A 51 5.14 -17.53 -11.45
CA GLU A 51 3.70 -17.48 -11.18
C GLU A 51 2.98 -18.72 -11.71
N LEU A 52 2.22 -19.34 -10.81
CA LEU A 52 1.30 -20.43 -11.11
C LEU A 52 -0.15 -19.95 -11.08
N PHE A 53 -0.91 -20.21 -12.13
CA PHE A 53 -2.36 -19.97 -12.18
C PHE A 53 -3.16 -21.25 -12.00
N ASN A 54 -4.26 -21.17 -11.24
CA ASN A 54 -5.28 -22.22 -11.16
C ASN A 54 -6.49 -21.86 -12.06
N PRO A 55 -6.50 -22.29 -13.35
CA PRO A 55 -7.63 -22.08 -14.26
C PRO A 55 -8.88 -22.89 -13.89
N THR A 56 -8.83 -23.76 -12.87
CA THR A 56 -9.95 -24.65 -12.51
C THR A 56 -10.98 -23.99 -11.61
N ASN A 57 -12.15 -24.65 -11.50
CA ASN A 57 -13.22 -24.28 -10.58
C ASN A 57 -13.12 -25.04 -9.23
N LYS A 58 -11.92 -25.49 -8.83
CA LYS A 58 -11.66 -26.20 -7.56
C LYS A 58 -10.39 -25.70 -6.90
N ASN A 59 -10.29 -25.88 -5.59
CA ASN A 59 -9.05 -25.65 -4.86
C ASN A 59 -8.09 -26.82 -5.13
N ILE A 60 -6.84 -26.53 -5.46
CA ILE A 60 -5.78 -27.50 -5.73
C ILE A 60 -4.76 -27.44 -4.58
N ASN A 61 -4.30 -28.61 -4.11
CA ASN A 61 -3.32 -28.72 -3.03
C ASN A 61 -1.98 -29.21 -3.60
N LEU A 62 -0.94 -28.38 -3.48
CA LEU A 62 0.41 -28.64 -3.98
C LEU A 62 1.31 -29.40 -2.99
N SER A 63 0.76 -29.97 -1.91
CA SER A 63 1.52 -30.78 -0.96
C SER A 63 2.30 -31.90 -1.67
N SER A 64 3.63 -31.86 -1.53
CA SER A 64 4.61 -32.76 -2.17
C SER A 64 4.69 -32.69 -3.70
N TRP A 65 4.21 -31.60 -4.32
CA TRP A 65 4.55 -31.27 -5.72
C TRP A 65 5.98 -30.74 -5.82
N LYS A 66 6.49 -30.64 -7.05
CA LYS A 66 7.84 -30.19 -7.36
C LYS A 66 7.90 -29.19 -8.52
N ILE A 67 8.98 -28.42 -8.52
CA ILE A 67 9.51 -27.71 -9.71
C ILE A 67 10.85 -28.36 -10.11
N GLU A 68 11.19 -28.33 -11.40
CA GLU A 68 12.47 -28.78 -11.97
C GLU A 68 12.95 -27.73 -12.98
N ASP A 69 14.25 -27.42 -12.96
CA ASP A 69 14.95 -26.54 -13.90
C ASP A 69 15.84 -27.36 -14.87
N ASN A 70 16.97 -26.81 -15.33
CA ASN A 70 17.97 -27.58 -16.08
C ASN A 70 18.88 -28.51 -15.22
N PHE A 71 18.78 -28.51 -13.88
CA PHE A 71 19.80 -29.06 -12.98
C PHE A 71 19.29 -29.84 -11.74
N ALA A 72 18.19 -29.42 -11.10
CA ALA A 72 17.69 -29.89 -9.80
C ALA A 72 16.15 -30.08 -9.76
N GLU A 73 15.64 -30.60 -8.63
CA GLU A 73 14.21 -30.85 -8.41
C GLU A 73 13.78 -30.54 -6.95
N ASP A 74 13.09 -29.43 -6.72
CA ASP A 74 12.75 -28.95 -5.36
C ASP A 74 11.28 -29.21 -5.00
N TYR A 75 11.00 -29.35 -3.71
CA TYR A 75 9.65 -29.53 -3.18
C TYR A 75 8.97 -28.20 -2.85
N ILE A 76 7.74 -28.04 -3.32
CA ILE A 76 6.92 -26.86 -3.06
C ILE A 76 6.37 -26.90 -1.62
N LYS A 77 6.68 -25.89 -0.81
CA LYS A 77 6.17 -25.65 0.55
C LYS A 77 5.27 -24.42 0.59
N GLY A 78 4.41 -24.36 1.61
CA GLY A 78 3.69 -23.12 1.96
C GLY A 78 4.60 -22.19 2.76
N ASP A 79 4.62 -20.90 2.41
CA ASP A 79 5.43 -19.90 3.12
C ASP A 79 4.78 -19.53 4.47
N PHE A 80 5.56 -19.63 5.56
CA PHE A 80 5.16 -19.26 6.93
C PHE A 80 5.75 -17.93 7.42
N GLU A 81 6.71 -17.35 6.68
CA GLU A 81 7.38 -16.10 7.01
C GLU A 81 6.67 -14.92 6.34
N ASN A 82 6.37 -15.04 5.04
CA ASN A 82 5.59 -14.05 4.29
C ASN A 82 4.12 -14.47 4.06
N GLY A 83 3.80 -15.76 4.24
CA GLY A 83 2.49 -16.34 3.96
C GLY A 83 1.73 -16.83 5.20
N ASN A 84 0.71 -17.66 4.96
CA ASN A 84 -0.09 -18.31 6.01
C ASN A 84 0.19 -19.83 6.14
N GLY A 85 1.26 -20.32 5.52
CA GLY A 85 1.67 -21.73 5.51
C GLY A 85 0.85 -22.65 4.60
N THR A 86 -0.11 -22.15 3.81
CA THR A 86 -0.96 -22.99 2.95
C THR A 86 -0.28 -23.41 1.66
N THR A 87 -0.48 -24.67 1.27
CA THR A 87 -0.15 -25.20 -0.07
C THR A 87 -1.40 -25.31 -0.96
N ILE A 88 -2.52 -24.71 -0.55
CA ILE A 88 -3.82 -24.80 -1.24
C ILE A 88 -4.09 -23.53 -2.06
N ILE A 89 -4.03 -23.65 -3.38
CA ILE A 89 -4.42 -22.59 -4.33
C ILE A 89 -5.94 -22.65 -4.54
N PRO A 90 -6.72 -21.59 -4.23
CA PRO A 90 -8.15 -21.56 -4.51
C PRO A 90 -8.46 -21.60 -6.02
N ALA A 91 -9.70 -21.94 -6.37
CA ALA A 91 -10.20 -21.81 -7.74
C ALA A 91 -9.99 -20.38 -8.29
N LYS A 92 -9.53 -20.25 -9.55
CA LYS A 92 -9.30 -18.95 -10.23
C LYS A 92 -8.41 -17.98 -9.44
N ARG A 93 -7.33 -18.49 -8.84
CA ARG A 93 -6.31 -17.70 -8.13
C ARG A 93 -4.90 -18.06 -8.56
N TYR A 94 -3.99 -17.13 -8.32
CA TYR A 94 -2.56 -17.25 -8.55
C TYR A 94 -1.83 -17.71 -7.29
N ALA A 95 -0.64 -18.26 -7.48
CA ALA A 95 0.36 -18.49 -6.46
C ALA A 95 1.74 -18.14 -6.98
N ILE A 96 2.59 -17.57 -6.12
CA ILE A 96 3.99 -17.30 -6.40
C ILE A 96 4.83 -18.38 -5.73
N ILE A 97 5.77 -18.97 -6.48
CA ILE A 97 6.91 -19.73 -5.94
C ILE A 97 8.15 -18.82 -5.99
N ALA A 98 8.88 -18.77 -4.87
CA ALA A 98 10.09 -17.97 -4.72
C ALA A 98 11.10 -18.63 -3.75
N ASP A 99 12.28 -18.01 -3.65
CA ASP A 99 13.41 -18.40 -2.79
C ASP A 99 13.14 -18.27 -1.29
N VAL A 100 13.86 -19.05 -0.47
CA VAL A 100 13.84 -18.87 1.00
C VAL A 100 14.55 -17.57 1.36
N GLY A 101 13.79 -16.61 1.88
CA GLY A 101 14.26 -15.23 2.09
C GLY A 101 14.14 -14.32 0.86
N THR A 102 13.26 -14.67 -0.09
CA THR A 102 12.93 -13.85 -1.26
C THR A 102 12.61 -12.38 -0.91
N LYS A 103 12.94 -11.49 -1.85
CA LYS A 103 12.60 -10.06 -1.83
C LYS A 103 11.49 -9.69 -2.80
N ILE A 104 10.82 -10.67 -3.42
CA ILE A 104 9.71 -10.41 -4.34
C ILE A 104 8.60 -9.55 -3.69
N TYR A 105 8.30 -9.79 -2.41
CA TYR A 105 7.30 -9.04 -1.64
C TYR A 105 7.79 -7.65 -1.16
N GLU A 106 9.06 -7.32 -1.39
CA GLU A 106 9.61 -5.95 -1.23
C GLU A 106 9.58 -5.18 -2.57
N ASN A 107 9.80 -5.87 -3.70
CA ASN A 107 10.08 -5.25 -5.00
C ASN A 107 8.91 -5.30 -6.01
N PHE A 108 7.93 -6.19 -5.83
CA PHE A 108 6.75 -6.31 -6.69
C PHE A 108 5.42 -6.16 -5.93
N SER A 109 4.45 -5.48 -6.55
CA SER A 109 3.14 -5.16 -5.96
C SER A 109 2.16 -6.34 -6.05
N ILE A 110 2.32 -7.33 -5.17
CA ILE A 110 1.60 -8.61 -5.26
C ILE A 110 0.31 -8.60 -4.40
N PRO A 111 -0.87 -8.92 -4.97
CA PRO A 111 -2.13 -8.95 -4.22
C PRO A 111 -2.12 -9.90 -3.02
N ASN A 112 -2.65 -9.45 -1.87
CA ASN A 112 -2.77 -10.25 -0.64
C ASN A 112 -3.71 -11.49 -0.74
N VAL A 113 -4.34 -11.71 -1.89
CA VAL A 113 -5.14 -12.92 -2.20
C VAL A 113 -4.35 -14.00 -2.93
N THR A 114 -3.13 -13.69 -3.39
CA THR A 114 -2.20 -14.61 -4.06
C THR A 114 -1.53 -15.50 -3.02
N ILE A 115 -1.46 -16.81 -3.29
CA ILE A 115 -0.84 -17.76 -2.35
C ILE A 115 0.68 -17.65 -2.43
N ARG A 116 1.33 -17.66 -1.27
CA ARG A 116 2.79 -17.50 -1.12
C ARG A 116 3.41 -18.86 -0.82
N LEU A 117 4.25 -19.32 -1.73
CA LEU A 117 4.90 -20.63 -1.71
C LEU A 117 6.42 -20.45 -1.81
N VAL A 118 7.14 -21.43 -1.28
CA VAL A 118 8.61 -21.40 -1.21
C VAL A 118 9.18 -22.77 -1.56
N VAL A 119 10.36 -22.81 -2.17
CA VAL A 119 11.11 -24.06 -2.42
C VAL A 119 11.65 -24.67 -1.11
N ASP A 120 12.11 -25.92 -1.15
CA ASP A 120 12.49 -26.61 0.09
C ASP A 120 13.90 -26.34 0.64
N ASP A 121 14.79 -25.71 -0.12
CA ASP A 121 16.15 -25.34 0.31
C ASP A 121 16.45 -23.82 0.31
N LYS A 122 16.87 -23.20 -0.81
CA LYS A 122 17.32 -21.81 -0.90
C LYS A 122 16.94 -21.11 -2.21
N SER A 123 17.03 -21.80 -3.34
CA SER A 123 16.83 -21.19 -4.66
C SER A 123 16.00 -22.09 -5.56
N ILE A 124 15.25 -21.51 -6.49
CA ILE A 124 14.50 -22.28 -7.50
C ILE A 124 15.52 -23.01 -8.40
N GLY A 125 15.63 -24.33 -8.26
CA GLY A 125 16.57 -25.16 -8.99
C GLY A 125 18.03 -24.84 -8.64
N ASN A 126 18.73 -24.15 -9.55
CA ASN A 126 20.03 -23.53 -9.27
C ASN A 126 20.05 -21.99 -9.42
N GLY A 127 18.88 -21.37 -9.62
CA GLY A 127 18.69 -19.99 -10.07
C GLY A 127 18.31 -19.95 -11.56
N LEU A 128 17.36 -19.08 -11.93
CA LEU A 128 16.78 -19.02 -13.27
C LEU A 128 17.75 -18.40 -14.29
N GLY A 129 18.08 -19.15 -15.34
CA GLY A 129 19.05 -18.74 -16.34
C GLY A 129 18.65 -17.50 -17.14
N ASN A 130 19.15 -16.33 -16.76
CA ASN A 130 19.00 -15.01 -17.42
C ASN A 130 18.95 -15.02 -18.98
N SER A 131 19.74 -15.88 -19.66
CA SER A 131 19.80 -15.95 -21.13
C SER A 131 19.32 -17.26 -21.75
N ASN A 132 19.17 -18.33 -20.97
CA ASN A 132 18.57 -19.60 -21.38
C ASN A 132 18.32 -20.48 -20.16
N ASP A 133 17.14 -21.09 -20.12
CA ASP A 133 16.76 -22.11 -19.15
C ASP A 133 15.49 -22.84 -19.61
N LYS A 134 15.04 -23.80 -18.81
CA LYS A 134 13.71 -24.41 -18.87
C LYS A 134 13.13 -24.56 -17.47
N LEU A 135 11.80 -24.68 -17.39
CA LEU A 135 11.08 -25.03 -16.16
C LEU A 135 10.05 -26.11 -16.42
N ILE A 136 9.91 -27.05 -15.49
CA ILE A 136 8.96 -28.18 -15.56
C ILE A 136 8.22 -28.32 -14.22
N LEU A 137 6.91 -28.09 -14.22
CA LEU A 137 6.07 -28.31 -13.04
C LEU A 137 5.68 -29.79 -12.94
N LYS A 138 5.89 -30.43 -11.77
CA LYS A 138 5.56 -31.85 -11.53
C LYS A 138 4.61 -32.03 -10.35
N ASN A 139 3.61 -32.90 -10.51
CA ASN A 139 2.72 -33.26 -9.42
C ASN A 139 3.35 -34.25 -8.43
N ASN A 140 2.64 -34.56 -7.33
CA ASN A 140 3.09 -35.47 -6.28
C ASN A 140 3.26 -36.95 -6.68
N THR A 141 3.05 -37.30 -7.96
CA THR A 141 3.39 -38.62 -8.54
C THR A 141 4.55 -38.56 -9.54
N GLY A 142 5.15 -37.38 -9.74
CA GLY A 142 6.25 -37.15 -10.69
C GLY A 142 5.81 -36.92 -12.14
N VAL A 143 4.51 -36.67 -12.38
CA VAL A 143 3.99 -36.39 -13.73
C VAL A 143 4.10 -34.89 -14.03
N LYS A 144 4.70 -34.56 -15.18
CA LYS A 144 4.78 -33.20 -15.75
C LYS A 144 3.37 -32.63 -15.99
N ILE A 145 3.18 -31.36 -15.63
CA ILE A 145 1.91 -30.63 -15.74
C ILE A 145 1.98 -29.50 -16.78
N ASP A 146 3.01 -28.65 -16.71
CA ASP A 146 3.27 -27.55 -17.64
C ASP A 146 4.80 -27.31 -17.74
N SER A 147 5.24 -26.58 -18.75
CA SER A 147 6.65 -26.22 -18.96
C SER A 147 6.88 -25.04 -19.91
N ILE A 148 8.02 -24.37 -19.76
CA ILE A 148 8.49 -23.24 -20.57
C ILE A 148 10.00 -23.39 -20.82
N GLU A 149 10.51 -22.90 -21.96
CA GLU A 149 11.95 -22.80 -22.27
C GLU A 149 12.30 -21.51 -23.03
N TRP A 150 13.50 -20.98 -22.82
CA TRP A 150 13.97 -19.77 -23.53
C TRP A 150 15.43 -19.85 -23.95
N GLY A 151 15.77 -19.16 -25.03
CA GLY A 151 17.12 -19.06 -25.61
C GLY A 151 17.71 -20.34 -26.23
N ILE A 152 17.34 -21.53 -25.75
CA ILE A 152 17.81 -22.85 -26.23
C ILE A 152 16.63 -23.84 -26.28
N ASP A 153 16.60 -24.66 -27.33
CA ASP A 153 15.71 -25.81 -27.55
C ASP A 153 16.17 -27.01 -26.69
N TYR A 154 15.36 -27.39 -25.71
CA TYR A 154 15.56 -28.53 -24.83
C TYR A 154 14.63 -29.67 -25.22
N SER A 155 15.19 -30.79 -25.66
CA SER A 155 14.45 -31.96 -26.22
C SER A 155 13.39 -32.65 -25.32
N ASP A 156 13.19 -32.22 -24.08
CA ASP A 156 12.13 -32.67 -23.17
C ASP A 156 11.03 -31.61 -22.89
N ILE A 157 11.20 -30.41 -23.44
CA ILE A 157 10.15 -29.41 -23.64
C ILE A 157 9.65 -29.51 -25.10
N PRO A 158 8.35 -29.40 -25.37
CA PRO A 158 7.84 -29.31 -26.74
C PRO A 158 7.71 -27.83 -27.16
N GLY A 159 8.15 -27.51 -28.38
CA GLY A 159 8.00 -26.18 -28.98
C GLY A 159 9.19 -25.71 -29.78
N LEU A 160 9.29 -24.40 -29.92
CA LEU A 160 10.54 -23.66 -30.08
C LEU A 160 10.71 -22.71 -28.87
N PRO A 161 11.96 -22.38 -28.48
CA PRO A 161 12.20 -21.49 -27.35
C PRO A 161 11.84 -20.04 -27.67
N ILE A 162 11.34 -19.32 -26.67
CA ILE A 162 11.18 -17.87 -26.77
C ILE A 162 12.54 -17.15 -26.75
N VAL A 163 12.61 -16.02 -27.44
CA VAL A 163 13.74 -15.08 -27.36
C VAL A 163 13.80 -14.50 -25.94
N PRO A 164 14.90 -14.63 -25.19
CA PRO A 164 15.00 -14.09 -23.84
C PRO A 164 14.80 -12.57 -23.84
N GLY A 165 14.00 -12.07 -22.90
CA GLY A 165 13.69 -10.65 -22.79
C GLY A 165 14.86 -9.79 -22.33
N GLU A 166 14.75 -8.48 -22.54
CA GLU A 166 15.66 -7.50 -21.95
C GLU A 166 15.56 -7.49 -20.41
N GLU A 167 16.58 -6.93 -19.76
CA GLU A 167 16.65 -6.80 -18.30
C GLU A 167 15.38 -6.10 -17.75
N GLY A 168 14.67 -6.75 -16.84
CA GLY A 168 13.40 -6.26 -16.29
C GLY A 168 12.18 -6.39 -17.21
N SER A 169 12.26 -7.06 -18.36
CA SER A 169 11.11 -7.70 -19.01
C SER A 169 10.86 -9.07 -18.37
N SER A 170 9.60 -9.51 -18.32
CA SER A 170 9.26 -10.91 -18.08
C SER A 170 9.00 -11.66 -19.39
N LEU A 171 8.99 -12.99 -19.29
CA LEU A 171 8.45 -13.86 -20.33
C LEU A 171 6.96 -14.06 -20.01
N SER A 172 6.10 -13.29 -20.68
CA SER A 172 4.66 -13.22 -20.44
C SER A 172 3.92 -14.18 -21.37
N ARG A 173 3.02 -15.03 -20.86
CA ARG A 173 2.16 -15.86 -21.71
C ARG A 173 1.17 -14.97 -22.47
N TYR A 174 1.03 -15.14 -23.79
CA TYR A 174 0.07 -14.38 -24.59
C TYR A 174 -1.37 -14.57 -24.09
N HIS A 175 -1.78 -15.83 -23.85
CA HIS A 175 -3.17 -16.20 -23.54
C HIS A 175 -3.24 -17.36 -22.52
N ASN A 176 -4.41 -17.57 -21.90
CA ASN A 176 -4.69 -18.63 -20.91
C ASN A 176 -4.82 -20.05 -21.54
N ILE A 177 -3.94 -20.40 -22.48
CA ILE A 177 -3.91 -21.68 -23.18
C ILE A 177 -2.45 -22.18 -23.19
N ASP A 178 -2.28 -23.48 -22.94
CA ASP A 178 -1.06 -24.23 -23.21
C ASP A 178 -1.20 -24.90 -24.58
N THR A 179 -0.35 -24.53 -25.54
CA THR A 179 -0.28 -25.19 -26.86
C THR A 179 0.81 -26.25 -26.95
N ASN A 180 1.63 -26.39 -25.89
CA ASN A 180 2.90 -27.12 -25.88
C ASN A 180 3.85 -26.58 -26.97
N ASP A 181 3.93 -25.24 -27.11
CA ASP A 181 4.97 -24.56 -27.88
C ASP A 181 5.27 -23.16 -27.31
N THR A 182 6.41 -23.02 -26.64
CA THR A 182 6.79 -21.77 -25.95
C THR A 182 6.80 -20.54 -26.87
N SER A 183 7.18 -20.70 -28.14
CA SER A 183 7.26 -19.60 -29.11
C SER A 183 5.91 -19.05 -29.57
N ASN A 184 4.85 -19.86 -29.44
CA ASN A 184 3.47 -19.45 -29.70
C ASN A 184 2.74 -19.05 -28.40
N ASP A 185 3.15 -19.62 -27.27
CA ASP A 185 2.52 -19.39 -25.97
C ASP A 185 3.00 -18.09 -25.29
N PHE A 186 4.22 -17.59 -25.53
CA PHE A 186 4.83 -16.48 -24.78
C PHE A 186 5.39 -15.33 -25.67
N TYR A 187 5.58 -14.15 -25.06
CA TYR A 187 6.30 -13.01 -25.64
C TYR A 187 7.13 -12.22 -24.60
N GLN A 188 8.00 -11.33 -25.09
CA GLN A 188 8.70 -10.37 -24.22
C GLN A 188 7.74 -9.24 -23.82
N GLY A 189 7.30 -9.21 -22.56
CA GLY A 189 6.53 -8.11 -22.01
C GLY A 189 7.36 -6.82 -21.88
N ILE A 190 6.76 -5.66 -22.14
CA ILE A 190 7.44 -4.36 -21.94
C ILE A 190 7.57 -4.02 -20.45
N LEU A 191 6.71 -4.57 -19.58
CA LEU A 191 6.77 -4.48 -18.12
C LEU A 191 6.41 -5.84 -17.50
N PRO A 192 6.94 -6.20 -16.30
CA PRO A 192 6.59 -7.43 -15.60
C PRO A 192 5.39 -7.28 -14.69
N THR A 193 4.67 -8.38 -14.60
CA THR A 193 3.31 -8.36 -14.17
C THR A 193 2.98 -9.68 -13.48
N PRO A 194 3.08 -9.68 -12.16
CA PRO A 194 1.90 -10.13 -11.47
C PRO A 194 0.61 -9.26 -11.92
N GLY A 195 0.34 -8.86 -13.27
CA GLY A 195 -0.75 -8.02 -14.06
C GLY A 195 -0.83 -7.05 -15.46
N SER A 196 -0.19 -6.95 -16.73
CA SER A 196 -0.37 -5.83 -17.89
C SER A 196 0.17 -5.86 -19.48
N GLU A 197 0.10 -4.78 -20.43
CA GLU A 197 0.25 -4.70 -22.03
C GLU A 197 0.92 -3.46 -22.95
N ASN A 198 0.76 -3.23 -24.35
CA ASN A 198 1.71 -2.57 -25.48
C ASN A 198 1.23 -1.70 -26.85
N ILE A 199 2.06 -0.99 -27.81
CA ILE A 199 1.72 -0.01 -29.07
C ILE A 199 2.74 0.45 -30.34
N PHE A 200 2.40 1.18 -31.54
CA PHE A 200 3.21 1.53 -32.91
C PHE A 200 2.93 2.81 -34.00
N LEU A 201 3.71 3.27 -35.13
CA LEU A 201 3.56 4.47 -36.22
C LEU A 201 4.44 4.71 -37.66
N HIS A 202 4.20 5.64 -38.74
CA HIS A 202 5.08 6.13 -40.03
C HIS A 202 4.74 7.36 -41.16
N GLU A 203 5.38 7.64 -42.42
CA GLU A 203 5.61 8.99 -43.29
C GLU A 203 5.76 9.19 -44.98
N PRO A 204 5.81 10.43 -45.73
CA PRO A 204 6.37 10.82 -47.20
C PRO A 204 5.81 11.93 -48.36
N ASN A 205 5.79 11.78 -49.80
CA ASN A 205 5.54 12.65 -51.15
C ASN A 205 4.46 12.33 -52.47
N LEU A 206 4.49 12.75 -53.85
CA LEU A 206 3.42 12.73 -55.06
C LEU A 206 3.68 12.48 -56.71
N GLU A 207 2.69 12.25 -57.74
CA GLU A 207 2.69 12.13 -59.35
C GLU A 207 1.34 12.10 -60.36
N ILE A 208 1.08 11.37 -61.57
CA ILE A 208 -0.18 11.27 -62.58
C ILE A 208 -0.31 10.37 -64.00
N THR A 209 -1.48 9.93 -64.71
CA THR A 209 -1.57 9.09 -66.08
C THR A 209 -2.68 9.04 -67.31
N TYR A 210 -3.91 8.40 -67.36
CA TYR A 210 -4.73 7.93 -68.62
C TYR A 210 -6.06 8.67 -69.07
N TYR A 211 -6.57 8.58 -70.35
CA TYR A 211 -7.93 9.05 -70.83
C TYR A 211 -8.47 8.57 -72.24
N PRO A 212 -9.81 8.58 -72.55
CA PRO A 212 -10.41 8.24 -73.86
C PRO A 212 -10.51 9.39 -74.89
N LYS A 213 -10.64 9.07 -76.19
CA LYS A 213 -10.82 10.09 -77.25
C LYS A 213 -12.26 10.53 -77.50
N TYR A 214 -13.25 9.65 -77.36
CA TYR A 214 -14.68 9.97 -77.56
C TYR A 214 -15.48 9.72 -76.29
N ILE A 215 -16.55 10.49 -76.08
CA ILE A 215 -17.49 10.34 -74.96
C ILE A 215 -18.95 10.46 -75.48
N PRO A 216 -19.94 9.77 -74.87
CA PRO A 216 -21.29 9.68 -75.44
C PRO A 216 -22.22 10.83 -75.03
N LYS A 217 -23.20 11.13 -75.90
CA LYS A 217 -24.40 11.91 -75.54
C LYS A 217 -25.48 11.03 -74.90
N ILE A 218 -26.55 11.68 -74.48
CA ILE A 218 -27.70 11.13 -73.74
C ILE A 218 -28.77 10.60 -74.70
N GLN A 219 -29.47 9.51 -74.34
CA GLN A 219 -30.54 8.88 -75.13
C GLN A 219 -31.95 9.38 -74.72
N ASN A 220 -32.96 9.22 -75.59
CA ASN A 220 -34.35 9.54 -75.24
C ASN A 220 -34.85 8.71 -74.04
N ASN A 221 -35.63 9.35 -73.16
CA ASN A 221 -36.14 8.76 -71.92
C ASN A 221 -35.02 8.25 -70.98
N SER A 222 -33.86 8.92 -70.97
CA SER A 222 -32.77 8.68 -70.04
C SER A 222 -32.15 10.02 -69.64
N ASP A 223 -31.89 10.23 -68.36
CA ASP A 223 -31.51 11.55 -67.85
C ASP A 223 -29.98 11.79 -67.84
N CYS A 224 -29.18 10.78 -68.21
CA CYS A 224 -27.71 10.75 -68.07
C CYS A 224 -27.06 10.08 -69.28
N SER A 225 -25.79 10.41 -69.57
CA SER A 225 -25.01 9.67 -70.57
C SER A 225 -24.50 8.35 -70.01
N ILE A 226 -24.13 7.44 -70.90
CA ILE A 226 -23.20 6.36 -70.54
C ILE A 226 -21.90 6.99 -69.97
N PRO A 227 -21.35 6.48 -68.86
CA PRO A 227 -20.12 6.98 -68.23
C PRO A 227 -18.82 6.55 -68.95
N PHE A 228 -17.69 7.16 -68.56
CA PHE A 228 -16.33 6.85 -69.04
C PHE A 228 -15.25 7.12 -67.96
N ALA A 229 -14.02 6.63 -68.12
CA ALA A 229 -12.96 6.62 -67.08
C ALA A 229 -11.59 7.26 -67.47
N ILE A 230 -10.81 7.69 -66.47
CA ILE A 230 -9.45 8.28 -66.56
C ILE A 230 -8.55 7.87 -65.35
N LYS A 231 -7.21 8.01 -65.38
CA LYS A 231 -6.31 7.64 -64.24
C LYS A 231 -5.37 8.75 -63.73
N VAL A 232 -5.11 8.75 -62.42
CA VAL A 232 -4.28 9.69 -61.62
C VAL A 232 -3.35 8.88 -60.68
N ASN A 233 -2.23 9.46 -60.22
CA ASN A 233 -1.25 8.81 -59.34
C ASN A 233 -0.67 9.82 -58.32
N ILE A 234 -0.21 9.40 -57.14
CA ILE A 234 0.63 10.11 -56.17
C ILE A 234 1.54 9.10 -55.43
N SER A 235 2.74 9.52 -55.03
CA SER A 235 3.76 8.60 -54.52
C SER A 235 4.63 9.22 -53.43
N TYR A 236 4.26 8.94 -52.18
CA TYR A 236 5.06 8.80 -50.96
C TYR A 236 4.39 9.37 -49.67
N PHE A 237 3.40 10.29 -49.69
CA PHE A 237 2.89 11.22 -48.62
C PHE A 237 2.85 10.82 -47.12
N ASN A 238 2.60 11.76 -46.18
CA ASN A 238 2.52 11.40 -44.75
C ASN A 238 1.55 10.23 -44.58
N SER A 239 2.00 9.11 -44.00
CA SER A 239 1.21 7.88 -44.05
C SER A 239 -0.15 8.14 -43.41
N HIS A 240 -1.22 7.76 -44.11
CA HIS A 240 -2.60 8.00 -43.70
C HIS A 240 -3.04 9.49 -43.67
N GLU A 241 -2.31 10.43 -44.31
CA GLU A 241 -2.76 11.80 -44.57
C GLU A 241 -3.67 11.88 -45.82
N SER A 242 -4.70 12.73 -45.73
CA SER A 242 -5.74 12.90 -46.76
C SER A 242 -5.59 14.21 -47.56
N PHE A 243 -5.72 14.11 -48.88
CA PHE A 243 -5.71 15.23 -49.83
C PHE A 243 -7.02 15.29 -50.61
N LYS A 244 -7.46 16.48 -51.04
CA LYS A 244 -8.72 16.68 -51.77
C LYS A 244 -8.45 16.90 -53.26
N LEU A 245 -9.07 16.11 -54.13
CA LEU A 245 -8.84 16.01 -55.58
C LEU A 245 -10.16 16.27 -56.36
N LYS A 246 -10.08 16.84 -57.57
CA LYS A 246 -11.23 16.98 -58.49
C LYS A 246 -10.90 16.81 -59.96
N THR A 247 -11.87 16.33 -60.75
CA THR A 247 -11.77 16.17 -62.21
C THR A 247 -13.06 16.57 -62.90
N TYR A 248 -13.00 17.17 -64.11
CA TYR A 248 -14.19 17.76 -64.75
C TYR A 248 -14.09 18.00 -66.27
N VAL A 249 -15.25 18.07 -66.96
CA VAL A 249 -15.38 18.31 -68.42
C VAL A 249 -16.17 19.57 -68.75
N VAL A 250 -15.71 20.32 -69.75
CA VAL A 250 -16.29 21.59 -70.26
C VAL A 250 -16.31 21.66 -71.79
N GLY A 251 -17.28 22.34 -72.38
CA GLY A 251 -17.32 22.61 -73.82
C GLY A 251 -16.37 23.75 -74.22
N ASN A 252 -16.24 24.77 -73.37
CA ASN A 252 -15.29 25.87 -73.55
C ASN A 252 -14.07 25.73 -72.63
N TYR A 253 -12.85 25.77 -73.18
CA TYR A 253 -11.57 25.62 -72.45
C TYR A 253 -11.42 26.57 -71.25
N TYR A 254 -11.93 27.80 -71.37
CA TYR A 254 -11.86 28.81 -70.31
C TYR A 254 -13.04 28.75 -69.32
N SER A 255 -13.94 27.77 -69.45
CA SER A 255 -15.00 27.55 -68.46
C SER A 255 -14.44 26.91 -67.19
N ASN A 256 -14.99 27.35 -66.06
CA ASN A 256 -14.87 26.77 -64.73
C ASN A 256 -16.20 26.12 -64.27
N TRP A 257 -17.20 26.06 -65.16
CA TRP A 257 -18.52 25.50 -64.92
C TRP A 257 -18.69 24.24 -65.78
N PRO A 258 -18.55 23.03 -65.21
CA PRO A 258 -18.60 21.79 -65.99
C PRO A 258 -20.00 21.41 -66.47
N ALA A 259 -20.02 20.57 -67.50
CA ALA A 259 -21.19 19.83 -68.00
C ALA A 259 -21.29 18.40 -67.43
N SER A 260 -20.27 17.96 -66.69
CA SER A 260 -20.15 16.61 -66.17
C SER A 260 -20.65 16.45 -64.73
N GLN A 261 -20.97 15.20 -64.41
CA GLN A 261 -20.84 14.67 -63.06
C GLN A 261 -19.55 13.84 -62.97
N THR A 262 -18.96 13.77 -61.78
CA THR A 262 -17.82 12.91 -61.46
C THR A 262 -18.24 11.96 -60.33
N TRP A 263 -17.88 10.70 -60.43
CA TRP A 263 -18.16 9.71 -59.37
C TRP A 263 -17.25 9.98 -58.17
N ASN A 264 -17.83 10.13 -56.98
CA ASN A 264 -17.07 10.35 -55.74
C ASN A 264 -16.69 9.06 -54.99
N GLY A 265 -17.15 7.90 -55.48
CA GLY A 265 -17.09 6.60 -54.80
C GLY A 265 -18.48 6.01 -54.53
N ASN A 266 -19.45 6.88 -54.16
CA ASN A 266 -20.80 6.50 -53.75
C ASN A 266 -21.92 7.11 -54.62
N SER A 267 -21.66 8.23 -55.29
CA SER A 267 -22.65 8.97 -56.06
C SER A 267 -22.04 9.89 -57.12
N TRP A 268 -22.90 10.30 -58.07
CA TRP A 268 -22.55 11.22 -59.16
C TRP A 268 -22.66 12.69 -58.73
N GLU A 269 -21.56 13.27 -58.29
CA GLU A 269 -21.50 14.68 -57.88
C GLU A 269 -21.26 15.65 -59.03
N TYR A 270 -21.66 16.91 -58.86
CA TYR A 270 -21.33 17.97 -59.82
C TYR A 270 -19.83 18.27 -59.81
N SER A 271 -19.15 18.08 -60.94
CA SER A 271 -17.68 18.06 -61.05
C SER A 271 -16.93 19.36 -60.66
N ASN A 272 -17.61 20.40 -60.17
CA ASN A 272 -16.94 21.60 -59.67
C ASN A 272 -16.43 21.45 -58.22
N TYR A 273 -16.98 20.50 -57.44
CA TYR A 273 -16.52 20.23 -56.08
C TYR A 273 -15.22 19.41 -56.06
N TYR A 274 -14.60 19.26 -54.88
CA TYR A 274 -13.53 18.29 -54.68
C TYR A 274 -14.12 16.93 -54.35
N THR A 275 -14.46 16.20 -55.42
CA THR A 275 -15.24 14.96 -55.40
C THR A 275 -14.46 13.72 -54.96
N THR A 276 -13.18 13.83 -54.59
CA THR A 276 -12.38 12.67 -54.20
C THR A 276 -11.42 13.08 -53.10
N GLU A 277 -11.56 12.50 -51.91
CA GLU A 277 -10.54 12.60 -50.86
C GLU A 277 -9.68 11.34 -50.93
N ILE A 278 -8.36 11.54 -51.06
CA ILE A 278 -7.39 10.46 -51.25
C ILE A 278 -6.49 10.41 -50.03
N THR A 279 -6.55 9.29 -49.32
CA THR A 279 -5.65 8.98 -48.22
C THR A 279 -4.50 8.14 -48.74
N THR A 280 -3.31 8.43 -48.24
CA THR A 280 -2.05 7.91 -48.76
C THR A 280 -1.55 6.73 -47.92
N ASP A 281 -0.94 5.72 -48.55
CA ASP A 281 -0.69 4.40 -47.93
C ASP A 281 0.34 4.40 -46.78
N GLU A 282 0.70 3.21 -46.26
CA GLU A 282 1.73 3.04 -45.21
C GLU A 282 3.12 3.61 -45.59
N LYS A 283 3.37 3.80 -46.89
CA LYS A 283 4.54 4.46 -47.49
C LYS A 283 4.11 5.70 -48.30
N GLY A 284 2.89 6.19 -48.04
CA GLY A 284 2.16 7.32 -48.61
C GLY A 284 1.87 7.36 -50.11
N ASN A 285 1.83 6.23 -50.80
CA ASN A 285 1.46 6.22 -52.21
C ASN A 285 -0.07 6.13 -52.37
N TRP A 286 -0.59 6.54 -53.52
CA TRP A 286 -1.98 6.33 -53.92
C TRP A 286 -2.07 6.46 -55.44
N SER A 287 -2.73 5.54 -56.13
CA SER A 287 -3.10 5.75 -57.54
C SER A 287 -4.54 5.33 -57.75
N GLY A 288 -5.26 6.00 -58.66
CA GLY A 288 -6.69 5.77 -58.79
C GLY A 288 -7.26 6.13 -60.15
N TRP A 289 -8.29 5.37 -60.52
CA TRP A 289 -9.15 5.65 -61.66
C TRP A 289 -10.35 6.50 -61.22
N LEU A 290 -10.82 7.38 -62.10
CA LEU A 290 -11.88 8.35 -61.82
C LEU A 290 -12.88 8.36 -62.98
N PHE A 291 -14.17 8.44 -62.65
CA PHE A 291 -15.27 8.19 -63.59
C PHE A 291 -16.13 9.44 -63.80
N ILE A 292 -16.58 9.64 -65.04
CA ILE A 292 -17.20 10.88 -65.51
C ILE A 292 -18.41 10.55 -66.40
N ARG A 293 -19.53 11.26 -66.23
CA ARG A 293 -20.70 11.22 -67.15
C ARG A 293 -21.24 12.61 -67.45
N LEU A 294 -22.07 12.75 -68.47
CA LEU A 294 -22.76 13.99 -68.83
C LEU A 294 -24.22 13.96 -68.34
N LYS A 295 -24.73 15.13 -67.95
CA LYS A 295 -26.10 15.32 -67.42
C LYS A 295 -26.90 16.29 -68.29
N ASP A 296 -28.15 15.93 -68.59
CA ASP A 296 -29.04 16.65 -69.50
C ASP A 296 -29.37 18.08 -69.03
N SER A 297 -29.65 18.20 -67.73
CA SER A 297 -30.17 19.39 -67.05
C SER A 297 -29.10 20.44 -66.75
N TYR A 298 -27.83 20.19 -67.10
CA TYR A 298 -26.73 21.13 -66.89
C TYR A 298 -26.57 22.08 -68.08
N GLN A 299 -26.54 23.39 -67.81
CA GLN A 299 -26.53 24.42 -68.86
C GLN A 299 -25.33 24.35 -69.80
N GLU A 300 -24.16 23.89 -69.36
CA GLU A 300 -22.99 23.69 -70.24
C GLU A 300 -23.22 22.52 -71.22
N TYR A 301 -24.03 21.51 -70.87
CA TYR A 301 -24.38 20.42 -71.79
C TYR A 301 -25.30 20.92 -72.90
N GLU A 302 -26.46 21.49 -72.55
CA GLU A 302 -27.47 21.97 -73.51
C GLU A 302 -26.88 23.04 -74.46
N ASN A 303 -26.16 24.03 -73.92
CA ASN A 303 -25.64 25.15 -74.72
C ASN A 303 -24.37 24.78 -75.51
N ASN A 304 -23.45 24.00 -74.93
CA ASN A 304 -22.07 23.87 -75.41
C ASN A 304 -21.62 22.42 -75.74
N ILE A 305 -22.46 21.40 -75.59
CA ILE A 305 -22.12 20.00 -75.92
C ILE A 305 -23.16 19.31 -76.82
N LYS A 306 -24.45 19.44 -76.51
CA LYS A 306 -25.55 18.66 -77.13
C LYS A 306 -25.55 18.69 -78.66
N GLU A 307 -25.40 19.87 -79.26
CA GLU A 307 -25.33 20.05 -80.72
C GLU A 307 -23.88 20.25 -81.25
N LYS A 308 -22.87 19.75 -80.50
CA LYS A 308 -21.44 19.85 -80.85
C LYS A 308 -20.82 18.48 -81.10
N ASN A 309 -19.50 18.48 -81.39
CA ASN A 309 -18.68 17.30 -81.67
C ASN A 309 -17.40 17.16 -80.80
N SER A 310 -17.05 18.10 -79.92
CA SER A 310 -15.83 18.04 -79.08
C SER A 310 -15.85 18.91 -77.81
N ALA A 311 -15.02 18.56 -76.81
CA ALA A 311 -14.98 19.14 -75.45
C ALA A 311 -13.56 19.03 -74.80
N PHE A 312 -13.38 19.51 -73.56
CA PHE A 312 -12.11 19.51 -72.80
C PHE A 312 -12.23 18.90 -71.38
N LEU A 313 -11.11 18.44 -70.81
CA LEU A 313 -11.00 17.70 -69.53
C LEU A 313 -9.92 18.35 -68.60
N LYS A 314 -10.10 18.35 -67.27
CA LYS A 314 -9.21 18.98 -66.27
C LYS A 314 -9.13 18.22 -64.92
N ILE A 315 -8.05 18.41 -64.13
CA ILE A 315 -7.78 17.78 -62.80
C ILE A 315 -7.07 18.76 -61.83
N LYS A 316 -7.33 18.72 -60.51
CA LYS A 316 -6.69 19.57 -59.46
C LYS A 316 -6.64 18.88 -58.06
N ILE A 317 -5.59 19.09 -57.26
CA ILE A 317 -5.40 18.55 -55.87
C ILE A 317 -5.06 19.66 -54.84
N SER A 318 -5.44 19.50 -53.56
CA SER A 318 -5.07 20.38 -52.44
C SER A 318 -5.28 19.78 -51.03
N ASN A 319 -4.47 20.16 -50.04
CA ASN A 319 -4.79 20.08 -48.59
C ASN A 319 -4.48 21.43 -47.89
N GLU A 320 -4.42 21.48 -46.54
CA GLU A 320 -4.12 22.73 -45.81
C GLU A 320 -2.69 23.28 -46.07
N ASN A 321 -1.77 22.46 -46.59
CA ASN A 321 -0.35 22.77 -46.75
C ASN A 321 0.15 22.80 -48.23
N ILE A 322 -0.52 22.12 -49.18
CA ILE A 322 -0.02 21.83 -50.56
C ILE A 322 -1.16 21.93 -51.63
N THR A 323 -0.90 22.27 -52.91
CA THR A 323 -1.92 22.39 -54.02
C THR A 323 -1.34 22.37 -55.47
N GLU A 324 -1.93 21.64 -56.44
CA GLU A 324 -1.47 21.49 -57.89
C GLU A 324 -2.61 21.26 -58.94
N GLU A 325 -2.41 21.41 -60.29
CA GLU A 325 -3.48 21.36 -61.38
C GLU A 325 -3.03 20.95 -62.84
N LEU A 326 -3.91 20.33 -63.70
CA LEU A 326 -3.62 19.84 -65.10
C LEU A 326 -4.85 19.70 -66.10
N SER A 327 -4.67 19.50 -67.45
CA SER A 327 -5.76 19.46 -68.50
C SER A 327 -5.52 18.66 -69.84
N LYS A 328 -6.59 18.24 -70.58
CA LYS A 328 -6.64 17.50 -71.91
C LYS A 328 -7.90 17.85 -72.80
N LYS A 329 -8.11 17.19 -73.99
CA LYS A 329 -9.24 17.42 -74.98
C LYS A 329 -9.85 16.12 -75.59
N VAL A 330 -11.17 16.08 -75.88
CA VAL A 330 -11.98 14.91 -76.36
C VAL A 330 -13.07 15.21 -77.44
N TYR A 331 -13.78 14.19 -77.96
CA TYR A 331 -14.83 14.20 -79.03
C TYR A 331 -16.18 13.55 -78.59
N LEU A 332 -17.27 13.62 -79.39
CA LEU A 332 -18.64 13.23 -78.98
C LEU A 332 -19.38 12.20 -79.89
N LEU A 333 -20.24 11.34 -79.28
CA LEU A 333 -21.11 10.33 -79.95
C LEU A 333 -22.62 10.63 -79.84
N ASP A 334 -23.47 10.02 -80.67
CA ASP A 334 -24.95 10.05 -80.64
C ASP A 334 -25.54 8.63 -80.64
N MET A 335 -26.45 8.30 -79.72
CA MET A 335 -26.64 6.92 -79.21
C MET A 335 -27.99 6.26 -79.54
N ASP A 336 -28.99 7.01 -79.97
CA ASP A 336 -30.32 6.53 -80.37
C ASP A 336 -30.90 7.31 -81.57
N ASN A 337 -30.03 8.00 -82.32
CA ASN A 337 -30.39 8.86 -83.45
C ASN A 337 -31.32 10.03 -83.04
N SER A 338 -31.02 10.65 -81.89
CA SER A 338 -31.86 11.70 -81.27
C SER A 338 -31.25 13.11 -81.28
N THR A 339 -29.92 13.23 -81.39
CA THR A 339 -29.20 14.52 -81.40
C THR A 339 -28.58 14.81 -82.78
N SER A 340 -28.12 16.05 -83.01
CA SER A 340 -27.41 16.37 -84.25
C SER A 340 -25.89 16.47 -84.06
N ASN A 341 -25.15 16.31 -85.16
CA ASN A 341 -23.70 16.53 -85.26
C ASN A 341 -22.80 15.68 -84.31
N GLY A 342 -23.32 14.58 -83.76
CA GLY A 342 -22.52 13.54 -83.10
C GLY A 342 -21.97 12.49 -84.08
N THR A 343 -21.06 11.63 -83.62
CA THR A 343 -20.68 10.40 -84.34
C THR A 343 -21.67 9.30 -83.96
N LEU A 344 -22.28 8.58 -84.91
CA LEU A 344 -23.21 7.50 -84.59
C LEU A 344 -22.55 6.46 -83.67
N GLY A 345 -23.17 6.19 -82.53
CA GLY A 345 -22.69 5.30 -81.48
C GLY A 345 -23.73 4.25 -81.09
N GLY A 346 -23.26 3.20 -80.42
CA GLY A 346 -24.08 2.13 -79.88
C GLY A 346 -23.36 1.48 -78.71
N ILE A 347 -23.87 0.33 -78.24
CA ILE A 347 -23.27 -0.39 -77.12
C ILE A 347 -22.62 -1.71 -77.57
N VAL A 348 -21.50 -2.03 -76.94
CA VAL A 348 -21.26 -3.42 -76.52
C VAL A 348 -21.78 -3.54 -75.10
N VAL A 349 -22.59 -4.56 -74.85
CA VAL A 349 -23.01 -4.96 -73.51
C VAL A 349 -22.66 -6.43 -73.32
N GLY A 350 -22.13 -6.77 -72.16
CA GLY A 350 -21.75 -8.13 -71.82
C GLY A 350 -21.12 -8.20 -70.45
N ILE A 351 -20.61 -9.39 -70.14
CA ILE A 351 -19.88 -9.64 -68.91
C ILE A 351 -18.46 -10.08 -69.31
N ALA A 352 -17.45 -9.42 -68.76
CA ALA A 352 -16.06 -9.74 -69.03
C ALA A 352 -15.67 -10.97 -68.20
N GLN A 353 -15.25 -12.03 -68.86
CA GLN A 353 -14.82 -13.27 -68.22
C GLN A 353 -13.57 -13.84 -68.89
N LYS A 354 -12.77 -14.57 -68.13
CA LYS A 354 -11.63 -15.36 -68.64
C LYS A 354 -11.45 -16.58 -67.75
N ASN A 355 -11.50 -17.77 -68.34
CA ASN A 355 -11.45 -19.06 -67.61
C ASN A 355 -12.55 -19.16 -66.51
N ASP A 356 -13.78 -18.78 -66.85
CA ASP A 356 -14.95 -18.72 -65.97
C ASP A 356 -14.88 -17.73 -64.78
N GLU A 357 -13.74 -17.11 -64.52
CA GLU A 357 -13.62 -15.97 -63.58
C GLU A 357 -14.16 -14.69 -64.21
N TYR A 358 -14.94 -13.93 -63.43
CA TYR A 358 -15.38 -12.59 -63.79
C TYR A 358 -14.22 -11.61 -63.70
N LEU A 359 -14.05 -10.79 -64.72
CA LEU A 359 -13.06 -9.72 -64.77
C LEU A 359 -13.70 -8.45 -64.19
N GLU A 360 -13.92 -8.46 -62.89
CA GLU A 360 -14.52 -7.37 -62.10
C GLU A 360 -13.51 -6.26 -61.80
N GLU A 361 -13.98 -5.02 -61.77
CA GLU A 361 -13.19 -3.79 -61.56
C GLU A 361 -12.02 -3.57 -62.54
N LYS A 362 -12.06 -4.23 -63.70
CA LYS A 362 -10.99 -4.18 -64.70
C LYS A 362 -11.22 -3.05 -65.71
N ILE A 363 -10.18 -2.27 -65.97
CA ILE A 363 -10.28 -1.11 -66.86
C ILE A 363 -10.30 -1.57 -68.31
N THR A 364 -11.45 -1.35 -68.92
CA THR A 364 -11.82 -1.91 -70.21
C THR A 364 -11.80 -0.82 -71.28
N ILE A 365 -10.84 -0.97 -72.17
CA ILE A 365 -10.47 -0.01 -73.22
C ILE A 365 -11.00 -0.53 -74.55
N VAL A 366 -11.90 0.24 -75.17
CA VAL A 366 -12.31 0.03 -76.55
C VAL A 366 -11.28 0.71 -77.44
N GLU A 367 -10.47 -0.06 -78.15
CA GLU A 367 -9.40 0.43 -79.02
C GLU A 367 -9.70 0.07 -80.48
N ASN A 368 -9.48 1.02 -81.40
CA ASN A 368 -9.54 0.73 -82.82
C ASN A 368 -8.20 0.21 -83.36
N LYS A 369 -8.22 -0.38 -84.56
CA LYS A 369 -7.03 -0.98 -85.21
C LYS A 369 -5.88 0.01 -85.54
N SER A 370 -6.01 1.29 -85.17
CA SER A 370 -4.94 2.32 -85.25
C SER A 370 -4.33 2.68 -83.89
N GLY A 371 -4.61 1.93 -82.82
CA GLY A 371 -4.13 2.21 -81.46
C GLY A 371 -4.82 3.39 -80.79
N ILE A 372 -5.95 3.86 -81.33
CA ILE A 372 -6.71 4.97 -80.76
C ILE A 372 -7.77 4.40 -79.83
N ILE A 373 -7.61 4.72 -78.55
CA ILE A 373 -8.62 4.48 -77.51
C ILE A 373 -9.87 5.31 -77.84
N SER A 374 -10.94 4.63 -78.26
CA SER A 374 -12.22 5.27 -78.59
C SER A 374 -13.09 5.47 -77.36
N GLY A 375 -13.11 4.50 -76.44
CA GLY A 375 -13.74 4.59 -75.13
C GLY A 375 -12.90 3.90 -74.05
N ILE A 376 -13.00 4.37 -72.80
CA ILE A 376 -12.51 3.67 -71.61
C ILE A 376 -13.67 3.65 -70.62
N TYR A 377 -13.95 2.49 -70.08
CA TYR A 377 -14.76 2.38 -68.88
C TYR A 377 -14.27 1.21 -68.02
N ILE A 378 -14.83 1.05 -66.83
CA ILE A 378 -14.54 -0.10 -65.96
C ILE A 378 -15.52 -1.24 -66.30
N THR A 379 -15.08 -2.49 -66.22
CA THR A 379 -16.00 -3.60 -65.99
C THR A 379 -16.38 -3.55 -64.52
N GLU A 380 -17.63 -3.23 -64.24
CA GLU A 380 -18.11 -2.88 -62.92
C GLU A 380 -19.39 -3.62 -62.60
N ASN A 381 -19.81 -3.50 -61.34
CA ASN A 381 -20.99 -4.17 -60.87
C ASN A 381 -22.20 -3.22 -60.87
N ASN A 382 -22.32 -2.39 -61.92
CA ASN A 382 -23.40 -1.41 -62.21
C ASN A 382 -23.60 -0.25 -61.23
N GLU A 383 -22.77 -0.12 -60.20
CA GLU A 383 -22.85 0.92 -59.17
C GLU A 383 -22.57 2.31 -59.77
N ILE A 384 -21.54 2.42 -60.61
CA ILE A 384 -21.14 3.64 -61.30
C ILE A 384 -22.06 3.89 -62.51
N PHE A 385 -22.61 2.84 -63.14
CA PHE A 385 -23.66 2.99 -64.16
C PHE A 385 -24.97 3.57 -63.61
N ASP A 386 -25.19 3.52 -62.28
CA ASP A 386 -26.39 4.06 -61.59
C ASP A 386 -27.64 3.21 -61.92
N ASN A 387 -27.51 1.88 -61.80
CA ASN A 387 -28.53 0.88 -62.17
C ASN A 387 -28.74 -0.12 -61.01
N PRO A 388 -29.97 -0.54 -60.65
CA PRO A 388 -30.26 -1.12 -59.33
C PRO A 388 -29.89 -2.62 -59.18
N VAL A 389 -29.12 -3.17 -60.11
CA VAL A 389 -28.80 -4.61 -60.13
C VAL A 389 -27.31 -4.84 -60.35
N THR A 390 -26.67 -5.28 -59.28
CA THR A 390 -25.23 -5.55 -59.20
C THR A 390 -24.85 -6.76 -60.05
N VAL A 391 -23.82 -6.63 -60.91
CA VAL A 391 -23.40 -7.67 -61.87
C VAL A 391 -21.87 -7.75 -62.03
N PRO A 392 -21.20 -8.74 -61.39
CA PRO A 392 -19.82 -9.12 -61.63
C PRO A 392 -19.31 -8.91 -63.06
N GLY A 393 -18.40 -7.94 -63.23
CA GLY A 393 -17.64 -7.74 -64.46
C GLY A 393 -18.48 -7.26 -65.65
N TYR A 394 -19.67 -6.71 -65.43
CA TYR A 394 -20.50 -6.14 -66.48
C TYR A 394 -19.83 -4.93 -67.13
N TYR A 395 -19.97 -4.80 -68.45
CA TYR A 395 -19.55 -3.60 -69.16
C TYR A 395 -20.58 -3.19 -70.19
N LYS A 396 -20.84 -1.88 -70.26
CA LYS A 396 -21.73 -1.25 -71.23
C LYS A 396 -21.09 0.00 -71.79
N ILE A 397 -20.16 -0.20 -72.72
CA ILE A 397 -19.26 0.85 -73.19
C ILE A 397 -19.78 1.43 -74.51
N ALA A 398 -19.93 2.75 -74.54
CA ALA A 398 -20.27 3.48 -75.74
C ALA A 398 -19.03 3.67 -76.63
N SER A 399 -19.18 3.34 -77.91
CA SER A 399 -18.17 3.54 -78.95
C SER A 399 -18.88 3.89 -80.28
N PRO A 400 -18.22 4.50 -81.28
CA PRO A 400 -18.83 4.64 -82.61
C PRO A 400 -19.31 3.30 -83.16
N VAL A 401 -20.42 3.29 -83.90
CA VAL A 401 -20.94 2.07 -84.54
C VAL A 401 -20.00 1.62 -85.65
N ASP A 402 -19.27 0.55 -85.39
CA ASP A 402 -18.50 -0.21 -86.37
C ASP A 402 -18.36 -1.67 -85.88
N THR A 403 -17.72 -2.48 -86.71
CA THR A 403 -17.23 -3.84 -86.43
C THR A 403 -15.72 -3.79 -86.17
N ASN A 404 -15.10 -4.93 -85.84
CA ASN A 404 -13.64 -5.04 -85.75
C ASN A 404 -12.99 -4.21 -84.60
N TYR A 405 -13.73 -3.83 -83.56
CA TYR A 405 -13.13 -3.24 -82.36
C TYR A 405 -12.37 -4.30 -81.55
N ILE A 406 -11.35 -3.84 -80.81
CA ILE A 406 -10.63 -4.65 -79.83
C ILE A 406 -10.99 -4.12 -78.44
N LEU A 407 -11.54 -4.98 -77.60
CA LEU A 407 -11.75 -4.72 -76.18
C LEU A 407 -10.50 -5.20 -75.42
N LYS A 408 -9.71 -4.29 -74.85
CA LYS A 408 -8.60 -4.65 -73.94
C LYS A 408 -9.07 -4.49 -72.51
N ILE A 409 -8.97 -5.53 -71.71
CA ILE A 409 -9.36 -5.53 -70.30
C ILE A 409 -8.08 -5.56 -69.48
N LEU A 410 -7.83 -4.48 -68.73
CA LEU A 410 -6.64 -4.25 -67.91
C LEU A 410 -6.96 -4.39 -66.42
N ASP A 411 -6.01 -4.83 -65.60
CA ASP A 411 -6.17 -4.73 -64.16
C ASP A 411 -5.95 -3.28 -63.65
N THR A 412 -6.24 -3.06 -62.37
CA THR A 412 -6.08 -1.74 -61.72
C THR A 412 -4.61 -1.25 -61.75
N ASP A 413 -3.67 -2.21 -61.73
CA ASP A 413 -2.22 -2.02 -61.91
C ASP A 413 -1.77 -1.80 -63.37
N GLU A 414 -2.72 -1.72 -64.32
CA GLU A 414 -2.53 -1.57 -65.77
C GLU A 414 -2.03 -2.81 -66.54
N SER A 415 -1.89 -3.98 -65.88
CA SER A 415 -1.54 -5.23 -66.55
C SER A 415 -2.65 -5.74 -67.49
N LEU A 416 -2.29 -6.23 -68.68
CA LEU A 416 -3.28 -6.69 -69.67
C LEU A 416 -3.85 -8.07 -69.30
N THR A 417 -5.05 -8.08 -68.72
CA THR A 417 -5.74 -9.29 -68.26
C THR A 417 -6.35 -10.08 -69.40
N HIS A 418 -7.09 -9.44 -70.32
CA HIS A 418 -7.78 -10.12 -71.42
C HIS A 418 -7.94 -9.22 -72.66
N THR A 419 -8.31 -9.83 -73.79
CA THR A 419 -8.57 -9.13 -75.05
C THR A 419 -9.66 -9.85 -75.82
N ILE A 420 -10.71 -9.11 -76.20
CA ILE A 420 -11.82 -9.59 -77.03
C ILE A 420 -11.69 -8.92 -78.40
N GLU A 421 -11.49 -9.72 -79.44
CA GLU A 421 -11.38 -9.26 -80.84
C GLU A 421 -12.73 -9.32 -81.57
N ASP A 422 -12.80 -8.68 -82.73
CA ASP A 422 -13.96 -8.61 -83.63
C ASP A 422 -15.28 -8.19 -82.96
N VAL A 423 -15.20 -7.33 -81.94
CA VAL A 423 -16.36 -6.74 -81.26
C VAL A 423 -17.17 -5.87 -82.23
N GLU A 424 -18.48 -6.07 -82.22
CA GLU A 424 -19.49 -5.33 -82.98
C GLU A 424 -20.41 -4.53 -82.03
N ILE A 425 -20.74 -3.30 -82.43
CA ILE A 425 -21.51 -2.34 -81.63
C ILE A 425 -22.96 -2.23 -82.16
N ARG A 426 -23.99 -2.49 -81.33
CA ARG A 426 -25.42 -2.67 -81.73
C ARG A 426 -26.47 -2.02 -80.76
N PRO A 427 -27.79 -2.04 -81.06
CA PRO A 427 -28.90 -1.63 -80.15
C PRO A 427 -29.93 -2.74 -79.70
N GLY A 428 -30.43 -2.79 -78.43
CA GLY A 428 -31.46 -3.76 -77.85
C GLY A 428 -31.73 -3.73 -76.28
N ARG A 429 -32.68 -4.54 -75.66
CA ARG A 429 -33.00 -4.68 -74.16
C ARG A 429 -33.94 -5.89 -73.64
N TYR A 430 -34.34 -6.04 -72.32
CA TYR A 430 -34.97 -7.25 -71.60
C TYR A 430 -36.22 -7.05 -70.56
N GLY A 431 -36.50 -7.88 -69.48
CA GLY A 431 -37.53 -7.67 -68.34
C GLY A 431 -38.25 -8.87 -67.53
N ILE A 432 -38.58 -8.81 -66.18
CA ILE A 432 -39.08 -9.93 -65.20
C ILE A 432 -40.19 -9.58 -64.06
N ARG A 433 -40.70 -10.51 -63.14
CA ARG A 433 -41.72 -10.30 -61.99
C ARG A 433 -41.80 -11.28 -60.69
N ILE A 434 -42.30 -10.89 -59.45
CA ILE A 434 -42.50 -11.71 -58.15
C ILE A 434 -43.67 -11.28 -57.12
N ASN A 435 -44.08 -12.05 -56.04
CA ASN A 435 -45.06 -11.69 -54.89
C ASN A 435 -45.21 -12.64 -53.62
N THR A 436 -46.00 -12.26 -52.55
CA THR A 436 -46.31 -12.98 -51.24
C THR A 436 -47.65 -12.56 -50.51
N ASN A 437 -47.91 -13.03 -49.26
CA ASN A 437 -49.14 -12.92 -48.44
C ASN A 437 -49.13 -11.92 -47.24
N ASN A 438 -48.05 -11.80 -46.45
CA ASN A 438 -48.04 -11.12 -45.13
C ASN A 438 -46.62 -10.63 -44.78
N THR A 439 -46.43 -9.55 -43.99
CA THR A 439 -45.16 -8.78 -44.03
C THR A 439 -44.61 -8.16 -42.72
N GLU A 440 -45.02 -8.52 -41.48
CA GLU A 440 -44.52 -7.86 -40.24
C GLU A 440 -44.38 -8.81 -39.02
N TYR A 441 -43.26 -8.77 -38.27
CA TYR A 441 -42.94 -9.62 -37.10
C TYR A 441 -42.01 -8.95 -36.05
N GLN A 442 -41.78 -9.57 -34.87
CA GLN A 442 -40.86 -9.09 -33.79
C GLN A 442 -40.05 -10.27 -33.19
N VAL A 443 -38.76 -10.09 -32.83
CA VAL A 443 -37.90 -11.16 -32.27
C VAL A 443 -36.83 -10.59 -31.29
N ARG A 444 -36.48 -11.32 -30.23
CA ARG A 444 -35.38 -10.95 -29.30
C ARG A 444 -34.00 -11.23 -29.90
N LYS A 445 -32.93 -10.60 -29.38
CA LYS A 445 -31.54 -10.93 -29.72
C LYS A 445 -31.32 -12.46 -29.53
N ASN A 446 -31.23 -13.20 -30.63
CA ASN A 446 -30.98 -14.66 -30.79
C ASN A 446 -32.15 -15.71 -30.94
N GLU A 447 -33.38 -15.41 -31.42
CA GLU A 447 -34.49 -16.41 -31.65
C GLU A 447 -34.89 -16.65 -33.16
N VAL A 448 -35.83 -17.55 -33.57
CA VAL A 448 -36.00 -18.05 -35.00
C VAL A 448 -37.47 -18.27 -35.52
N LEU A 449 -37.78 -18.12 -36.84
CA LEU A 449 -39.14 -18.10 -37.48
C LEU A 449 -39.23 -18.48 -39.02
N ASP A 450 -40.42 -18.81 -39.63
CA ASP A 450 -40.65 -19.35 -41.04
C ASP A 450 -41.83 -18.65 -41.88
N ILE A 451 -41.77 -18.56 -43.26
CA ILE A 451 -42.61 -17.74 -44.23
C ILE A 451 -42.76 -18.35 -45.73
N ASN A 452 -43.56 -17.80 -46.70
CA ASN A 452 -43.91 -18.37 -48.08
C ASN A 452 -44.00 -17.34 -49.31
N LEU A 453 -43.84 -17.69 -50.64
CA LEU A 453 -43.61 -16.78 -51.86
C LEU A 453 -44.06 -17.26 -53.33
N ASN A 454 -44.01 -16.43 -54.43
CA ASN A 454 -44.48 -16.67 -55.87
C ASN A 454 -43.84 -15.79 -57.07
N VAL A 455 -43.72 -16.21 -58.37
CA VAL A 455 -42.77 -15.64 -59.46
C VAL A 455 -43.22 -15.64 -60.99
N LYS A 456 -42.71 -14.76 -61.94
CA LYS A 456 -43.04 -14.62 -63.43
C LYS A 456 -42.02 -13.89 -64.43
N ASN A 457 -42.18 -13.93 -65.79
CA ASN A 457 -41.33 -13.33 -66.90
C ASN A 457 -42.05 -12.32 -67.90
N ILE A 458 -41.40 -11.30 -68.50
CA ILE A 458 -42.00 -10.28 -69.44
C ILE A 458 -41.20 -9.71 -70.69
N GLY A 459 -39.90 -9.97 -70.94
CA GLY A 459 -39.04 -9.17 -71.88
C GLY A 459 -39.12 -9.37 -73.43
N ASP A 460 -38.29 -8.62 -74.19
CA ASP A 460 -38.17 -8.64 -75.68
C ASP A 460 -37.35 -9.82 -76.25
N PHE A 461 -36.51 -10.47 -75.43
CA PHE A 461 -35.68 -11.62 -75.79
C PHE A 461 -36.00 -12.83 -74.87
N ASN A 462 -35.48 -14.02 -75.18
CA ASN A 462 -35.69 -15.25 -74.39
C ASN A 462 -34.68 -15.39 -73.23
N ASP A 463 -35.08 -16.00 -72.10
CA ASP A 463 -34.35 -15.87 -70.83
C ASP A 463 -34.55 -17.05 -69.83
N SER A 464 -33.71 -17.08 -68.79
CA SER A 464 -33.81 -17.96 -67.59
C SER A 464 -33.87 -17.10 -66.33
N ILE A 465 -34.50 -17.57 -65.24
CA ILE A 465 -34.77 -16.72 -64.06
C ILE A 465 -34.23 -17.34 -62.76
N TYR A 466 -33.39 -16.58 -62.06
CA TYR A 466 -32.87 -16.90 -60.72
C TYR A 466 -33.70 -16.24 -59.62
N LEU A 467 -33.65 -16.79 -58.41
CA LEU A 467 -34.42 -16.35 -57.24
C LEU A 467 -33.54 -16.36 -55.98
N ASN A 468 -33.33 -15.17 -55.43
CA ASN A 468 -32.41 -14.93 -54.31
C ASN A 468 -33.14 -14.23 -53.17
N ILE A 469 -32.76 -14.53 -51.92
CA ILE A 469 -32.97 -13.58 -50.82
C ILE A 469 -31.98 -12.43 -51.01
N GLU A 470 -32.43 -11.21 -50.81
CA GLU A 470 -31.61 -10.01 -50.79
C GLU A 470 -31.85 -9.26 -49.48
N ASN A 471 -30.93 -8.36 -49.10
CA ASN A 471 -31.06 -7.47 -47.95
C ASN A 471 -31.65 -8.17 -46.71
N ILE A 472 -31.04 -9.27 -46.26
CA ILE A 472 -31.32 -9.73 -44.90
C ILE A 472 -30.72 -8.64 -43.98
N PRO A 473 -31.49 -7.99 -43.09
CA PRO A 473 -31.02 -6.82 -42.36
C PRO A 473 -29.73 -7.09 -41.60
N GLU A 474 -28.93 -6.04 -41.36
CA GLU A 474 -27.79 -6.20 -40.46
C GLU A 474 -28.29 -6.68 -39.09
N GLY A 475 -27.61 -7.70 -38.58
CA GLY A 475 -28.08 -8.42 -37.41
C GLY A 475 -29.25 -9.38 -37.66
N TRP A 476 -29.54 -9.84 -38.89
CA TRP A 476 -30.53 -10.90 -39.19
C TRP A 476 -30.05 -11.91 -40.26
N LYS A 477 -30.55 -13.16 -40.22
CA LYS A 477 -30.28 -14.30 -41.14
C LYS A 477 -31.57 -14.85 -41.74
N ALA A 478 -31.51 -15.45 -42.93
CA ALA A 478 -32.66 -16.06 -43.61
C ALA A 478 -32.28 -17.13 -44.67
N GLU A 479 -33.20 -18.05 -45.02
CA GLU A 479 -32.96 -19.23 -45.91
C GLU A 479 -34.19 -19.60 -46.78
N LEU A 480 -34.02 -19.99 -48.05
CA LEU A 480 -35.09 -20.34 -49.03
C LEU A 480 -35.22 -21.86 -49.33
N GLU A 481 -36.33 -22.27 -49.94
CA GLU A 481 -36.53 -23.66 -50.42
C GLU A 481 -36.01 -23.94 -51.86
N LYS A 482 -36.06 -22.99 -52.80
CA LYS A 482 -35.65 -23.17 -54.22
C LYS A 482 -35.20 -21.85 -54.88
N GLU A 483 -34.28 -21.93 -55.85
CA GLU A 483 -33.47 -20.76 -56.30
C GLU A 483 -33.33 -20.55 -57.84
N LYS A 484 -33.76 -21.47 -58.72
CA LYS A 484 -33.76 -21.23 -60.19
C LYS A 484 -34.94 -21.86 -60.92
N ILE A 485 -35.48 -21.14 -61.90
CA ILE A 485 -36.54 -21.56 -62.83
C ILE A 485 -36.24 -21.11 -64.28
N VAL A 486 -36.93 -21.67 -65.27
CA VAL A 486 -36.80 -21.28 -66.69
C VAL A 486 -38.20 -21.06 -67.26
N LEU A 487 -38.44 -19.88 -67.84
CA LEU A 487 -39.75 -19.45 -68.30
C LEU A 487 -39.62 -18.81 -69.68
N ASN A 488 -40.46 -19.20 -70.64
CA ASN A 488 -40.57 -18.46 -71.89
C ASN A 488 -41.22 -17.08 -71.59
N PRO A 489 -41.35 -16.17 -72.56
CA PRO A 489 -42.12 -14.95 -72.36
C PRO A 489 -43.61 -15.25 -71.98
N LYS A 490 -43.91 -15.30 -70.66
CA LYS A 490 -45.22 -15.16 -69.92
C LYS A 490 -45.61 -16.23 -68.82
N ASP A 491 -44.74 -17.12 -68.32
CA ASP A 491 -45.08 -18.25 -67.37
C ASP A 491 -44.90 -17.97 -65.81
N GLU A 492 -45.26 -18.84 -64.81
CA GLU A 492 -45.23 -18.57 -63.30
C GLU A 492 -45.19 -19.77 -62.24
N ILE A 493 -44.78 -19.58 -60.93
CA ILE A 493 -44.65 -20.64 -59.81
C ILE A 493 -44.41 -20.17 -58.30
N PHE A 494 -44.58 -21.03 -57.23
CA PHE A 494 -44.51 -20.78 -55.72
C PHE A 494 -43.36 -21.48 -54.86
N ILE A 495 -42.92 -20.92 -53.69
CA ILE A 495 -41.73 -21.32 -52.81
C ILE A 495 -41.88 -20.95 -51.27
N ASN A 496 -40.97 -21.37 -50.33
CA ASN A 496 -40.91 -21.05 -48.86
C ASN A 496 -39.57 -20.41 -48.32
N LEU A 497 -39.55 -19.79 -47.11
CA LEU A 497 -38.48 -18.95 -46.48
C LEU A 497 -38.34 -19.13 -44.92
N ARG A 498 -37.18 -18.85 -44.29
CA ARG A 498 -36.90 -18.81 -42.80
C ARG A 498 -36.13 -17.56 -42.33
N VAL A 499 -36.15 -17.17 -41.04
CA VAL A 499 -35.50 -15.93 -40.48
C VAL A 499 -35.00 -16.00 -38.99
N ARG A 500 -33.96 -15.22 -38.57
CA ARG A 500 -33.51 -14.97 -37.15
C ARG A 500 -32.52 -13.80 -36.92
N PRO A 501 -32.43 -13.09 -35.77
CA PRO A 501 -31.40 -12.08 -35.51
C PRO A 501 -30.00 -12.64 -35.10
N TYR A 502 -28.92 -11.85 -35.24
CA TYR A 502 -27.52 -12.24 -34.95
C TYR A 502 -26.39 -11.16 -34.75
N ARG A 503 -26.62 -9.84 -34.66
CA ARG A 503 -25.51 -8.85 -34.48
C ARG A 503 -25.88 -7.55 -33.75
N GLU A 504 -24.86 -6.69 -33.51
CA GLU A 504 -24.82 -5.67 -32.44
C GLU A 504 -25.47 -4.30 -32.70
N TYR A 505 -25.36 -3.69 -33.89
CA TYR A 505 -25.54 -2.23 -34.02
C TYR A 505 -26.82 -1.72 -34.70
N GLY A 506 -27.37 -0.65 -34.13
CA GLY A 506 -28.05 0.45 -34.82
C GLY A 506 -29.52 0.26 -35.23
N LEU A 507 -29.93 -0.95 -35.62
CA LEU A 507 -31.28 -1.18 -36.17
C LEU A 507 -32.17 -2.04 -35.27
N VAL A 508 -32.96 -1.32 -34.47
CA VAL A 508 -34.08 -1.86 -33.68
C VAL A 508 -35.17 -2.46 -34.59
N THR A 509 -35.21 -2.11 -35.89
CA THR A 509 -36.12 -2.68 -36.89
C THR A 509 -35.40 -2.94 -38.22
N GLY A 510 -35.89 -3.89 -39.03
CA GLY A 510 -35.31 -4.19 -40.34
C GLY A 510 -36.27 -4.91 -41.29
N SER A 511 -35.93 -5.02 -42.57
CA SER A 511 -36.74 -5.68 -43.59
C SER A 511 -35.95 -6.65 -44.50
N ILE A 512 -36.47 -7.88 -44.70
CA ILE A 512 -35.89 -8.92 -45.58
C ILE A 512 -36.52 -8.84 -46.97
N LYS A 513 -35.72 -8.91 -48.02
CA LYS A 513 -36.13 -8.79 -49.42
C LYS A 513 -35.95 -10.12 -50.19
N ILE A 514 -36.72 -10.35 -51.24
CA ILE A 514 -36.55 -11.50 -52.17
C ILE A 514 -36.74 -11.01 -53.61
N THR A 515 -35.84 -11.42 -54.51
CA THR A 515 -35.72 -10.87 -55.88
C THR A 515 -35.61 -11.97 -56.94
N ALA A 516 -36.16 -11.72 -58.12
CA ALA A 516 -36.08 -12.56 -59.32
C ALA A 516 -35.23 -11.86 -60.41
N LYS A 517 -34.32 -12.57 -61.11
CA LYS A 517 -33.27 -11.97 -61.97
C LYS A 517 -33.03 -12.70 -63.32
N SER A 518 -32.75 -11.92 -64.38
CA SER A 518 -32.40 -12.37 -65.75
C SER A 518 -31.07 -13.14 -65.84
N GLU A 519 -30.89 -13.94 -66.89
CA GLU A 519 -29.64 -14.64 -67.23
C GLU A 519 -28.90 -14.02 -68.43
N LYS A 520 -29.44 -12.96 -69.08
CA LYS A 520 -28.90 -12.45 -70.35
C LYS A 520 -28.70 -10.93 -70.42
N ASP A 521 -29.66 -10.14 -69.97
CA ASP A 521 -29.33 -8.82 -69.41
C ASP A 521 -29.76 -8.83 -67.94
N VAL A 522 -28.83 -9.37 -67.16
CA VAL A 522 -28.79 -9.44 -65.70
C VAL A 522 -29.10 -8.11 -64.98
N CYS A 523 -29.25 -6.98 -65.69
CA CYS A 523 -29.81 -5.74 -65.15
C CYS A 523 -31.34 -5.77 -64.91
N GLU A 524 -32.05 -6.80 -65.38
CA GLU A 524 -33.52 -6.86 -65.33
C GLU A 524 -34.03 -7.80 -64.23
N THR A 525 -34.84 -7.26 -63.31
CA THR A 525 -35.26 -7.91 -62.05
C THR A 525 -36.65 -7.47 -61.55
N ASP A 526 -37.22 -8.19 -60.57
CA ASP A 526 -38.35 -7.72 -59.73
C ASP A 526 -38.30 -8.32 -58.31
N GLN A 527 -38.97 -7.71 -57.32
CA GLN A 527 -38.70 -7.93 -55.88
C GLN A 527 -39.91 -7.81 -54.91
N ILE A 528 -39.77 -8.33 -53.68
CA ILE A 528 -40.72 -8.16 -52.55
C ILE A 528 -40.01 -8.14 -51.17
N GLU A 529 -40.68 -7.70 -50.09
CA GLU A 529 -40.08 -7.30 -48.79
C GLU A 529 -40.95 -7.65 -47.54
N ILE A 530 -40.32 -7.86 -46.36
CA ILE A 530 -40.90 -8.36 -45.08
C ILE A 530 -40.25 -7.70 -43.83
N ASN A 531 -40.98 -7.11 -42.88
CA ASN A 531 -40.47 -6.28 -41.75
C ASN A 531 -40.35 -7.00 -40.38
N LEU A 532 -39.45 -6.50 -39.50
CA LEU A 532 -38.95 -7.12 -38.25
C LEU A 532 -38.58 -6.08 -37.14
N GLU A 533 -38.53 -6.45 -35.84
CA GLU A 533 -38.15 -5.59 -34.68
C GLU A 533 -37.36 -6.33 -33.56
N VAL A 534 -36.55 -5.60 -32.75
CA VAL A 534 -35.58 -6.02 -31.69
C VAL A 534 -35.78 -5.24 -30.35
N LEU A 535 -35.17 -5.67 -29.24
CA LEU A 535 -35.26 -5.06 -27.88
C LEU A 535 -33.87 -4.88 -27.20
N ALA A 536 -33.57 -3.71 -26.62
CA ALA A 536 -32.31 -3.34 -25.92
C ALA A 536 -32.33 -1.97 -25.14
N PRO A 537 -31.40 -1.70 -24.19
CA PRO A 537 -31.14 -0.41 -23.50
C PRO A 537 -30.30 0.65 -24.28
N ASP A 538 -30.13 1.86 -23.73
CA ASP A 538 -29.26 2.96 -24.24
C ASP A 538 -28.93 3.96 -23.10
N LEU A 539 -27.76 3.84 -22.46
CA LEU A 539 -27.33 4.68 -21.33
C LEU A 539 -26.63 5.98 -21.82
N TYR A 540 -26.62 7.04 -20.99
CA TYR A 540 -25.83 8.25 -21.27
C TYR A 540 -25.60 9.16 -20.06
N ILE A 541 -24.52 9.96 -20.09
CA ILE A 541 -24.20 11.00 -19.10
C ILE A 541 -24.64 12.38 -19.60
N LYS A 542 -25.60 13.01 -18.91
CA LYS A 542 -26.23 14.28 -19.32
C LYS A 542 -25.52 15.55 -18.84
N GLU A 543 -25.15 15.61 -17.57
CA GLU A 543 -24.49 16.76 -16.94
C GLU A 543 -23.67 16.31 -15.72
N ILE A 544 -22.61 17.06 -15.40
CA ILE A 544 -21.80 16.88 -14.18
C ILE A 544 -21.89 18.18 -13.36
N LYS A 545 -22.04 18.05 -12.04
CA LYS A 545 -22.04 19.15 -11.06
C LYS A 545 -21.11 18.81 -9.90
N THR A 546 -20.44 19.82 -9.37
CA THR A 546 -19.50 19.73 -8.26
C THR A 546 -19.98 20.60 -7.09
N TYR A 547 -19.75 20.12 -5.86
CA TYR A 547 -20.20 20.77 -4.62
C TYR A 547 -19.09 20.73 -3.57
N ASN A 548 -19.00 21.75 -2.71
CA ASN A 548 -18.04 21.78 -1.60
C ASN A 548 -18.55 21.04 -0.35
N GLU A 549 -17.75 21.03 0.73
CA GLU A 549 -18.12 20.45 2.04
C GLU A 549 -19.44 21.01 2.62
N ARG A 550 -19.82 22.24 2.23
CA ARG A 550 -21.06 22.92 2.66
C ARG A 550 -22.27 22.60 1.78
N LYS A 551 -22.08 21.82 0.70
CA LYS A 551 -23.07 21.50 -0.35
C LYS A 551 -23.45 22.69 -1.23
N GLU A 552 -22.60 23.71 -1.28
CA GLU A 552 -22.72 24.84 -2.21
C GLU A 552 -22.20 24.38 -3.58
N GLU A 553 -22.92 24.69 -4.67
CA GLU A 553 -22.53 24.28 -6.03
C GLU A 553 -21.42 25.20 -6.57
N GLY A 554 -20.33 24.62 -7.06
CA GLY A 554 -19.15 25.37 -7.51
C GLY A 554 -18.01 24.45 -7.93
N ASN A 555 -17.03 25.00 -8.63
CA ASN A 555 -15.90 24.27 -9.23
C ASN A 555 -14.52 24.84 -8.80
N ILE A 556 -14.45 25.56 -7.69
CA ILE A 556 -13.21 26.08 -7.09
C ILE A 556 -13.14 25.54 -5.67
N PHE A 557 -12.04 24.88 -5.32
CA PHE A 557 -11.83 24.24 -4.01
C PHE A 557 -10.45 24.59 -3.44
N GLY A 558 -10.35 24.64 -2.12
CA GLY A 558 -9.03 24.67 -1.47
C GLY A 558 -8.36 23.30 -1.52
N GLN A 559 -7.03 23.25 -1.59
CA GLN A 559 -6.29 21.99 -1.40
C GLN A 559 -6.71 21.35 -0.06
N GLY A 560 -7.06 20.07 -0.07
CA GLY A 560 -7.59 19.37 1.10
C GLY A 560 -8.98 19.81 1.57
N GLU A 561 -9.77 20.45 0.71
CA GLU A 561 -11.23 20.50 0.82
C GLU A 561 -11.84 19.28 0.11
N ILE A 562 -12.90 18.71 0.69
CA ILE A 562 -13.65 17.63 0.03
C ILE A 562 -14.56 18.19 -1.06
N ALA A 563 -14.26 17.81 -2.30
CA ALA A 563 -15.09 18.07 -3.46
C ALA A 563 -16.05 16.90 -3.71
N LYS A 564 -17.36 17.16 -3.71
CA LYS A 564 -18.39 16.17 -4.02
C LYS A 564 -18.81 16.29 -5.49
N ILE A 565 -18.55 15.26 -6.27
CA ILE A 565 -18.83 15.23 -7.71
C ILE A 565 -20.11 14.41 -7.95
N LYS A 566 -21.00 14.90 -8.82
CA LYS A 566 -22.29 14.30 -9.12
C LYS A 566 -22.57 14.35 -10.62
N ALA A 567 -22.71 13.20 -11.25
CA ALA A 567 -23.18 13.09 -12.63
C ALA A 567 -24.67 12.75 -12.69
N PHE A 568 -25.27 12.98 -13.85
CA PHE A 568 -26.70 12.81 -14.12
C PHE A 568 -26.83 11.80 -15.25
N PHE A 569 -27.32 10.61 -14.92
CA PHE A 569 -27.15 9.39 -15.73
C PHE A 569 -28.50 8.77 -16.08
N LYS A 570 -28.73 8.34 -17.31
CA LYS A 570 -30.07 7.88 -17.74
C LYS A 570 -30.00 6.81 -18.83
N ASN A 571 -30.94 5.86 -18.78
CA ASN A 571 -31.29 4.99 -19.91
C ASN A 571 -32.41 5.64 -20.78
N SER A 572 -32.29 5.53 -22.10
CA SER A 572 -33.20 6.03 -23.13
C SER A 572 -33.83 4.92 -23.98
N GLY A 573 -33.28 3.70 -23.97
CA GLY A 573 -33.65 2.56 -24.81
C GLY A 573 -35.02 1.96 -24.50
N ASN A 574 -35.35 0.82 -25.11
CA ASN A 574 -36.65 0.16 -24.93
C ASN A 574 -36.66 -0.89 -23.79
N GLU A 575 -35.50 -1.42 -23.40
CA GLU A 575 -35.32 -2.32 -22.25
C GLU A 575 -34.54 -1.65 -21.08
N ASN A 576 -34.47 -2.30 -19.90
CA ASN A 576 -33.68 -1.85 -18.76
C ASN A 576 -32.26 -2.43 -18.84
N ALA A 577 -31.23 -1.63 -18.57
CA ALA A 577 -29.89 -2.14 -18.31
C ALA A 577 -29.77 -2.75 -16.90
N THR A 578 -28.80 -3.63 -16.67
CA THR A 578 -28.46 -4.24 -15.38
C THR A 578 -26.98 -4.12 -15.04
N ASP A 579 -26.65 -4.16 -13.75
CA ASP A 579 -25.28 -4.16 -13.17
C ASP A 579 -24.31 -3.04 -13.62
N THR A 580 -24.88 -1.96 -14.16
CA THR A 580 -24.19 -0.80 -14.75
C THR A 580 -23.25 -0.07 -13.78
N GLN A 581 -22.04 0.26 -14.24
CA GLN A 581 -21.07 1.10 -13.51
C GLN A 581 -20.96 2.52 -14.07
N VAL A 582 -20.58 3.47 -13.20
CA VAL A 582 -20.24 4.86 -13.57
C VAL A 582 -18.99 5.30 -12.81
N ASN A 583 -17.92 5.56 -13.55
CA ASN A 583 -16.56 5.85 -13.09
C ASN A 583 -16.25 7.35 -13.25
N PHE A 584 -15.45 7.90 -12.34
CA PHE A 584 -15.08 9.31 -12.26
C PHE A 584 -13.54 9.42 -12.23
N TYR A 585 -12.98 10.31 -13.05
CA TYR A 585 -11.54 10.48 -13.22
C TYR A 585 -11.09 11.95 -13.14
N CYS A 586 -9.80 12.18 -12.89
CA CYS A 586 -9.14 13.49 -12.98
C CYS A 586 -8.09 13.52 -14.10
N ASP A 587 -8.24 14.47 -15.02
CA ASP A 587 -7.42 14.81 -16.20
C ASP A 587 -7.34 13.77 -17.32
N SER A 588 -7.14 12.50 -16.99
CA SER A 588 -7.05 11.36 -17.93
C SER A 588 -8.03 10.24 -17.57
N ILE A 589 -8.33 9.34 -18.52
CA ILE A 589 -9.03 8.08 -18.23
C ILE A 589 -7.96 6.99 -18.16
N ASN A 590 -7.47 6.77 -16.95
CA ASN A 590 -6.62 5.65 -16.53
C ASN A 590 -6.85 5.46 -15.02
N ASP A 591 -6.31 4.40 -14.44
CA ASP A 591 -6.65 4.05 -13.06
C ASP A 591 -5.87 4.89 -12.03
N ASP A 592 -4.70 5.45 -12.39
CA ASP A 592 -4.01 6.51 -11.62
C ASP A 592 -4.87 7.77 -11.44
N SER A 593 -5.66 8.09 -12.47
CA SER A 593 -6.61 9.20 -12.49
C SER A 593 -7.97 8.85 -11.85
N LEU A 594 -8.25 7.60 -11.47
CA LEU A 594 -9.57 7.18 -11.00
C LEU A 594 -9.87 7.71 -9.58
N ILE A 595 -10.88 8.58 -9.48
CA ILE A 595 -11.30 9.22 -8.22
C ILE A 595 -12.61 8.64 -7.64
N GLY A 596 -13.20 7.63 -8.31
CA GLY A 596 -14.21 6.74 -7.71
C GLY A 596 -15.27 6.21 -8.67
N THR A 597 -16.06 5.23 -8.21
CA THR A 597 -17.06 4.52 -9.04
C THR A 597 -18.40 4.33 -8.32
N LYS A 598 -19.50 4.18 -9.08
CA LYS A 598 -20.85 3.84 -8.60
C LYS A 598 -21.54 2.79 -9.49
N THR A 599 -21.90 1.66 -8.89
CA THR A 599 -22.62 0.54 -9.53
C THR A 599 -24.13 0.62 -9.28
N TYR A 600 -24.94 0.06 -10.18
CA TYR A 600 -26.39 -0.04 -10.08
C TYR A 600 -26.92 -1.37 -10.62
N GLU A 601 -27.62 -2.15 -9.79
CA GLU A 601 -28.27 -3.42 -10.19
C GLU A 601 -29.18 -3.27 -11.43
N SER A 602 -29.86 -2.13 -11.60
CA SER A 602 -30.59 -1.84 -12.85
C SER A 602 -30.84 -0.35 -13.12
N ILE A 603 -30.79 0.03 -14.40
CA ILE A 603 -31.14 1.34 -14.95
C ILE A 603 -32.31 1.21 -15.94
N GLY A 604 -33.51 1.52 -15.48
CA GLY A 604 -34.64 1.85 -16.37
C GLY A 604 -34.67 3.33 -16.75
N LYS A 605 -35.72 3.76 -17.46
CA LYS A 605 -35.85 5.11 -18.08
C LYS A 605 -35.83 6.32 -17.12
N TYR A 606 -35.74 6.10 -15.80
CA TYR A 606 -35.62 7.14 -14.77
C TYR A 606 -34.15 7.50 -14.50
N GLN A 607 -33.82 8.78 -14.67
CA GLN A 607 -32.47 9.32 -14.46
C GLN A 607 -31.96 9.07 -13.02
N LYS A 608 -30.79 8.44 -12.91
CA LYS A 608 -29.99 8.26 -11.69
C LYS A 608 -29.03 9.43 -11.48
N TYR A 609 -28.42 9.46 -10.30
CA TYR A 609 -27.47 10.49 -9.87
C TYR A 609 -26.23 9.87 -9.22
N PRO A 610 -25.35 9.22 -10.00
CA PRO A 610 -24.06 8.75 -9.50
C PRO A 610 -23.27 9.92 -8.90
N GLN A 611 -22.68 9.68 -7.72
CA GLN A 611 -21.98 10.70 -6.95
C GLN A 611 -20.80 10.09 -6.20
N ILE A 612 -19.67 10.80 -6.15
CA ILE A 612 -18.47 10.41 -5.41
C ILE A 612 -18.03 11.54 -4.46
N VAL A 613 -17.02 11.24 -3.66
CA VAL A 613 -16.38 12.15 -2.70
C VAL A 613 -14.90 12.14 -3.02
N TRP A 614 -14.35 13.28 -3.42
CA TRP A 614 -12.96 13.44 -3.85
C TRP A 614 -12.21 14.29 -2.82
N ASP A 615 -11.10 13.76 -2.30
CA ASP A 615 -10.23 14.46 -1.35
C ASP A 615 -9.10 15.16 -2.11
N THR A 616 -9.09 16.49 -2.07
CA THR A 616 -8.15 17.30 -2.87
C THR A 616 -6.79 17.52 -2.19
N THR A 617 -6.49 16.84 -1.07
CA THR A 617 -5.27 17.08 -0.27
C THR A 617 -3.98 16.95 -1.07
N ASP A 618 -3.94 15.98 -2.00
CA ASP A 618 -2.76 15.65 -2.79
C ASP A 618 -2.85 16.05 -4.28
N VAL A 619 -3.92 16.77 -4.64
CA VAL A 619 -4.10 17.32 -5.99
C VAL A 619 -3.23 18.56 -6.14
N SER A 620 -2.61 18.74 -7.30
CA SER A 620 -1.79 19.93 -7.58
C SER A 620 -2.60 21.23 -7.59
N LEU A 621 -1.91 22.36 -7.50
CA LEU A 621 -2.52 23.68 -7.61
C LEU A 621 -2.71 24.04 -9.10
N GLY A 622 -3.88 24.59 -9.46
CA GLY A 622 -4.22 24.94 -10.84
C GLY A 622 -5.56 24.38 -11.28
N SER A 623 -5.76 24.25 -12.59
CA SER A 623 -7.03 23.74 -13.16
C SER A 623 -6.92 22.30 -13.60
N HIS A 624 -7.93 21.52 -13.24
CA HIS A 624 -8.04 20.07 -13.43
C HIS A 624 -9.35 19.72 -14.16
N LYS A 625 -9.35 18.68 -14.99
CA LYS A 625 -10.53 18.23 -15.75
C LYS A 625 -11.12 16.96 -15.16
N ILE A 626 -12.29 17.05 -14.55
CA ILE A 626 -13.04 15.89 -14.08
C ILE A 626 -13.75 15.25 -15.27
N ILE A 627 -13.58 13.94 -15.45
CA ILE A 627 -14.20 13.14 -16.51
C ILE A 627 -15.12 12.10 -15.86
N VAL A 628 -16.29 11.84 -16.44
CA VAL A 628 -17.21 10.79 -15.98
C VAL A 628 -17.59 9.90 -17.15
N VAL A 629 -17.57 8.59 -16.93
CA VAL A 629 -17.83 7.54 -17.91
C VAL A 629 -18.81 6.54 -17.29
N ALA A 630 -19.88 6.20 -18.01
CA ALA A 630 -20.71 5.04 -17.73
C ALA A 630 -20.28 3.86 -18.60
N ASP A 631 -20.53 2.64 -18.12
CA ASP A 631 -20.11 1.37 -18.73
C ASP A 631 -18.74 1.43 -19.43
N LYS A 632 -17.69 1.70 -18.62
CA LYS A 632 -16.29 1.82 -19.05
C LYS A 632 -15.83 0.67 -19.95
N ASP A 633 -16.39 -0.52 -19.73
CA ASP A 633 -15.91 -1.80 -20.23
C ASP A 633 -16.85 -2.43 -21.27
N ASP A 634 -17.88 -1.70 -21.73
CA ASP A 634 -18.78 -2.06 -22.84
C ASP A 634 -19.50 -3.42 -22.64
N LEU A 635 -20.00 -3.66 -21.42
CA LEU A 635 -20.55 -4.96 -20.99
C LEU A 635 -22.07 -5.09 -21.11
N ILE A 636 -22.77 -4.00 -21.42
CA ILE A 636 -24.22 -3.96 -21.62
C ILE A 636 -24.50 -3.88 -23.12
N ASP A 637 -25.40 -4.73 -23.62
CA ASP A 637 -25.88 -4.71 -25.01
C ASP A 637 -26.69 -3.42 -25.29
N GLU A 638 -26.02 -2.30 -25.53
CA GLU A 638 -26.61 -0.96 -25.72
C GLU A 638 -27.06 -0.71 -27.18
N LEU A 639 -27.73 0.42 -27.43
CA LEU A 639 -28.01 0.92 -28.78
C LEU A 639 -27.02 2.01 -29.24
N ASN A 640 -26.21 2.57 -28.34
CA ASN A 640 -25.25 3.64 -28.63
C ASN A 640 -24.29 3.87 -27.45
N ASP A 641 -23.01 3.61 -27.65
CA ASP A 641 -22.02 3.52 -26.55
C ASP A 641 -21.27 4.87 -26.37
N TYR A 642 -21.34 5.76 -27.37
CA TYR A 642 -20.54 6.98 -27.47
C TYR A 642 -21.03 8.15 -26.60
N ASN A 643 -22.29 8.09 -26.12
CA ASN A 643 -22.94 9.10 -25.27
C ASN A 643 -22.68 8.88 -23.76
N ASN A 644 -22.01 7.79 -23.39
CA ASN A 644 -21.74 7.40 -22.01
C ASN A 644 -20.68 8.25 -21.27
N LYS A 645 -20.13 9.32 -21.87
CA LYS A 645 -18.97 10.08 -21.37
C LYS A 645 -19.16 11.61 -21.40
N LEU A 646 -18.72 12.30 -20.33
CA LEU A 646 -18.74 13.77 -20.21
C LEU A 646 -17.58 14.30 -19.35
N SER A 647 -17.30 15.62 -19.35
CA SER A 647 -16.29 16.23 -18.46
C SER A 647 -16.62 17.67 -18.02
N ILE A 648 -15.97 18.15 -16.95
CA ILE A 648 -16.08 19.50 -16.37
C ILE A 648 -14.73 19.96 -15.78
N ASN A 649 -14.40 21.26 -15.87
CA ASN A 649 -13.16 21.81 -15.30
C ASN A 649 -13.36 22.33 -13.86
N VAL A 650 -12.36 22.09 -13.01
CA VAL A 650 -12.25 22.48 -11.60
C VAL A 650 -10.95 23.27 -11.38
N GLU A 651 -10.87 24.07 -10.33
CA GLU A 651 -9.68 24.83 -9.91
C GLU A 651 -9.34 24.57 -8.43
N ILE A 652 -8.05 24.31 -8.14
CA ILE A 652 -7.51 24.02 -6.80
C ILE A 652 -6.55 25.12 -6.37
N PHE A 653 -6.79 25.76 -5.22
CA PHE A 653 -5.97 26.85 -4.67
C PHE A 653 -5.27 26.50 -3.35
N ASP A 654 -4.17 27.20 -3.05
CA ASP A 654 -3.33 26.92 -1.88
C ASP A 654 -3.99 27.37 -0.57
N THR A 655 -4.21 26.40 0.32
CA THR A 655 -4.78 26.52 1.67
C THR A 655 -3.77 26.18 2.76
N ARG A 656 -2.55 25.78 2.38
CA ARG A 656 -1.56 25.24 3.32
C ARG A 656 -1.12 26.29 4.34
N PRO A 657 -0.85 25.90 5.60
CA PRO A 657 -0.53 26.86 6.64
C PRO A 657 0.85 27.48 6.42
N ILE A 658 1.01 28.73 6.86
CA ILE A 658 2.26 29.48 6.78
C ILE A 658 3.41 28.74 7.50
N ASN A 659 4.63 28.88 6.99
CA ASN A 659 5.79 28.06 7.41
C ASN A 659 6.18 28.13 8.90
N ILE A 660 5.65 29.08 9.68
CA ILE A 660 5.81 29.10 11.15
C ILE A 660 4.80 28.19 11.85
N SER A 661 3.58 28.05 11.33
CA SER A 661 2.56 27.14 11.87
C SER A 661 2.89 25.68 11.56
N LYS A 662 3.61 25.40 10.46
CA LYS A 662 4.17 24.09 10.11
C LYS A 662 5.30 23.58 11.04
N LYS A 663 5.43 24.15 12.24
CA LYS A 663 6.44 23.78 13.25
C LYS A 663 5.83 23.26 14.55
N ILE A 664 4.51 23.10 14.65
CA ILE A 664 3.90 22.47 15.83
C ILE A 664 4.21 20.97 15.78
N LEU A 665 4.79 20.43 16.85
CA LEU A 665 5.18 19.03 16.96
C LEU A 665 4.36 18.30 18.02
N ILE A 666 3.98 17.07 17.74
CA ILE A 666 3.64 16.05 18.74
C ILE A 666 4.92 15.79 19.56
N TYR A 667 4.80 15.89 20.88
CA TYR A 667 5.94 15.95 21.80
C TYR A 667 5.91 14.86 22.89
N GLU A 668 4.73 14.41 23.32
CA GLU A 668 4.58 13.19 24.13
C GLU A 668 3.38 12.39 23.65
N ILE A 669 3.48 11.06 23.70
CA ILE A 669 2.36 10.13 23.45
C ILE A 669 2.34 9.09 24.57
N TYR A 670 1.20 8.96 25.24
CA TYR A 670 0.89 7.86 26.14
C TYR A 670 -0.27 7.07 25.54
N TYR A 671 0.07 5.94 24.91
CA TYR A 671 -0.88 5.12 24.17
C TYR A 671 -1.28 3.85 24.93
N HIS A 672 -0.34 3.22 25.65
CA HIS A 672 -0.60 1.99 26.41
C HIS A 672 -0.94 2.32 27.87
N SER A 673 -2.19 2.72 28.11
CA SER A 673 -2.66 3.00 29.46
C SER A 673 -2.71 1.74 30.33
N ARG A 674 -2.69 1.94 31.66
CA ARG A 674 -2.79 0.85 32.62
C ARG A 674 -4.22 0.33 32.71
N PRO A 675 -4.45 -0.94 33.11
CA PRO A 675 -5.81 -1.48 33.27
C PRO A 675 -6.70 -0.57 34.16
N GLY A 676 -7.98 -0.46 33.79
CA GLY A 676 -8.95 0.45 34.43
C GLY A 676 -8.79 1.94 34.10
N LEU A 677 -7.59 2.40 33.72
CA LEU A 677 -7.30 3.80 33.48
C LEU A 677 -7.48 4.20 32.00
N PHE A 678 -8.65 4.78 31.70
CA PHE A 678 -8.95 5.46 30.44
C PHE A 678 -8.27 6.83 30.38
N ASN A 679 -6.93 6.87 30.29
CA ASN A 679 -6.14 8.11 30.35
C ASN A 679 -4.98 8.16 29.34
N GLU A 680 -5.16 7.55 28.16
CA GLU A 680 -4.39 7.91 26.97
C GLU A 680 -4.24 9.43 26.86
N PHE A 681 -3.08 9.91 26.42
CA PHE A 681 -2.89 11.33 26.14
C PHE A 681 -1.84 11.59 25.07
N ILE A 682 -1.99 12.73 24.40
CA ILE A 682 -1.02 13.31 23.47
C ILE A 682 -0.71 14.72 23.97
N SER A 683 0.58 15.09 23.97
CA SER A 683 0.97 16.50 24.10
C SER A 683 1.57 17.03 22.80
N ILE A 684 1.20 18.26 22.45
CA ILE A 684 1.80 19.00 21.33
C ILE A 684 2.58 20.21 21.86
N TYR A 685 3.61 20.62 21.13
CA TYR A 685 4.53 21.72 21.47
C TYR A 685 4.65 22.73 20.34
N ASN A 686 4.77 24.00 20.71
CA ASN A 686 5.07 25.11 19.82
C ASN A 686 6.52 25.59 20.04
N PRO A 687 7.50 25.17 19.23
CA PRO A 687 8.89 25.63 19.29
C PRO A 687 9.10 27.04 18.69
N THR A 688 8.04 27.82 18.47
CA THR A 688 8.12 29.12 17.80
C THR A 688 7.87 30.27 18.76
N SER A 689 8.44 31.44 18.43
CA SER A 689 8.28 32.68 19.18
C SER A 689 6.93 33.39 18.97
N LYS A 690 5.90 32.70 18.47
CA LYS A 690 4.55 33.24 18.25
C LYS A 690 3.47 32.27 18.70
N ASP A 691 2.38 32.82 19.22
CA ASP A 691 1.14 32.08 19.47
C ASP A 691 0.52 31.62 18.14
N ILE A 692 0.06 30.37 18.08
CA ILE A 692 -0.50 29.73 16.88
C ILE A 692 -1.94 29.30 17.18
N ASN A 693 -2.86 29.67 16.28
CA ASN A 693 -4.27 29.32 16.36
C ASN A 693 -4.51 27.94 15.74
N LEU A 694 -5.02 27.01 16.54
CA LEU A 694 -5.31 25.62 16.18
C LEU A 694 -6.80 25.38 15.86
N SER A 695 -7.64 26.41 15.80
CA SER A 695 -9.09 26.25 15.58
C SER A 695 -9.41 25.41 14.34
N GLY A 696 -10.04 24.25 14.52
CA GLY A 696 -10.38 23.33 13.42
C GLY A 696 -9.24 22.39 12.98
N TRP A 697 -8.03 22.52 13.52
CA TRP A 697 -6.98 21.50 13.42
C TRP A 697 -7.39 20.26 14.22
N TYR A 698 -6.76 19.11 13.96
CA TYR A 698 -7.12 17.85 14.60
C TYR A 698 -5.97 16.86 14.67
N LEU A 699 -6.10 15.89 15.58
CA LEU A 699 -5.31 14.66 15.57
C LEU A 699 -6.15 13.51 15.00
N THR A 700 -5.52 12.62 14.25
CA THR A 700 -6.13 11.39 13.70
C THR A 700 -5.17 10.22 13.79
N ASN A 701 -5.73 9.02 13.98
CA ASN A 701 -5.02 7.74 13.88
C ASN A 701 -5.42 6.92 12.65
N GLU A 702 -6.01 7.60 11.65
CA GLU A 702 -6.29 7.03 10.33
C GLU A 702 -5.81 7.99 9.21
N PRO A 703 -4.55 8.50 9.25
CA PRO A 703 -4.15 9.71 8.51
C PRO A 703 -4.20 9.63 6.98
N PHE A 704 -4.33 8.42 6.43
CA PHE A 704 -4.46 8.12 5.00
C PHE A 704 -5.91 7.89 4.54
N GLN A 705 -6.88 7.81 5.45
CA GLN A 705 -8.30 7.84 5.10
C GLN A 705 -8.70 9.24 4.62
N ILE A 706 -9.74 9.34 3.78
CA ILE A 706 -10.25 10.65 3.34
C ILE A 706 -10.72 11.49 4.54
N LYS A 707 -10.57 12.82 4.45
CA LYS A 707 -10.81 13.79 5.53
C LYS A 707 -12.12 13.57 6.29
N THR A 708 -13.20 13.17 5.62
CA THR A 708 -14.52 12.93 6.21
C THR A 708 -14.69 11.59 6.92
N GLU A 709 -13.80 10.63 6.69
CA GLU A 709 -13.89 9.27 7.24
C GLU A 709 -12.88 9.01 8.36
N GLN A 710 -11.80 9.78 8.46
CA GLN A 710 -10.83 9.75 9.57
C GLN A 710 -11.47 9.76 10.97
N ARG A 711 -11.09 8.81 11.84
CA ARG A 711 -11.21 8.92 13.30
C ARG A 711 -10.35 10.08 13.79
N LYS A 712 -10.97 11.11 14.36
CA LYS A 712 -10.27 12.35 14.74
C LYS A 712 -10.91 13.15 15.87
N ILE A 713 -10.04 13.84 16.60
CA ILE A 713 -10.34 14.79 17.68
C ILE A 713 -9.92 16.20 17.25
N ILE A 714 -10.85 17.15 17.29
CA ILE A 714 -10.78 18.43 16.59
C ILE A 714 -10.80 19.59 17.60
N PHE A 715 -9.79 20.44 17.52
CA PHE A 715 -9.65 21.65 18.33
C PHE A 715 -10.84 22.60 18.12
N SER A 716 -11.41 23.06 19.23
CA SER A 716 -12.55 23.97 19.26
C SER A 716 -12.16 25.39 18.82
N LYS A 717 -13.16 26.24 18.54
CA LYS A 717 -12.92 27.63 18.12
C LYS A 717 -12.19 28.41 19.23
N ASN A 718 -11.18 29.17 18.83
CA ASN A 718 -10.25 29.93 19.68
C ASN A 718 -9.24 29.08 20.47
N SER A 719 -9.01 27.81 20.08
CA SER A 719 -7.86 27.04 20.58
C SER A 719 -6.55 27.69 20.12
N ILE A 720 -5.68 28.06 21.06
CA ILE A 720 -4.39 28.71 20.79
C ILE A 720 -3.30 28.00 21.60
N ILE A 721 -2.23 27.59 20.93
CA ILE A 721 -0.98 27.17 21.58
C ILE A 721 -0.03 28.37 21.65
N ARG A 722 0.48 28.69 22.85
CA ARG A 722 1.34 29.87 23.05
C ARG A 722 2.75 29.62 22.55
N ALA A 723 3.49 30.70 22.30
CA ALA A 723 4.92 30.64 21.99
C ALA A 723 5.68 29.82 23.05
N ASN A 724 6.55 28.90 22.62
CA ASN A 724 7.37 28.04 23.48
C ASN A 724 6.58 27.24 24.55
N SER A 725 5.30 26.91 24.29
CA SER A 725 4.42 26.19 25.23
C SER A 725 3.96 24.83 24.71
N LYS A 726 3.51 23.97 25.63
CA LYS A 726 2.82 22.71 25.32
C LYS A 726 1.31 22.87 25.51
N LEU A 727 0.55 21.94 24.94
CA LEU A 727 -0.84 21.62 25.31
C LEU A 727 -0.94 20.11 25.49
N VAL A 728 -1.64 19.64 26.52
CA VAL A 728 -1.95 18.22 26.75
C VAL A 728 -3.43 17.93 26.48
N LEU A 729 -3.69 16.87 25.74
CA LEU A 729 -5.01 16.39 25.34
C LEU A 729 -5.13 14.95 25.84
N SER A 730 -6.12 14.62 26.68
CA SER A 730 -6.28 13.26 27.23
C SER A 730 -7.67 12.68 27.00
N GLU A 731 -7.77 11.34 26.94
CA GLU A 731 -9.06 10.64 26.86
C GLU A 731 -9.98 10.95 28.06
N LYS A 732 -9.44 11.40 29.20
CA LYS A 732 -10.27 11.72 30.36
C LYS A 732 -9.55 12.60 31.37
N ALA A 733 -9.91 13.87 31.45
CA ALA A 733 -9.27 14.86 32.34
C ALA A 733 -9.35 14.47 33.82
N SER A 734 -10.43 13.81 34.25
CA SER A 734 -10.55 13.32 35.63
C SER A 734 -9.54 12.21 35.95
N THR A 735 -9.34 11.24 35.05
CA THR A 735 -8.34 10.16 35.24
C THR A 735 -6.91 10.65 34.98
N TYR A 736 -6.69 11.58 34.05
CA TYR A 736 -5.40 12.26 33.88
C TYR A 736 -5.04 13.08 35.15
N ARG A 737 -5.98 13.84 35.72
CA ARG A 737 -5.75 14.54 36.99
C ARG A 737 -5.38 13.56 38.10
N TRP A 738 -6.09 12.43 38.19
CA TRP A 738 -5.87 11.40 39.21
C TRP A 738 -4.43 10.83 39.19
N GLU A 739 -3.85 10.51 38.03
CA GLU A 739 -2.47 9.96 37.96
C GLU A 739 -1.38 11.05 37.94
N ILE A 740 -1.67 12.27 37.45
CA ILE A 740 -0.66 13.34 37.22
C ILE A 740 -0.67 14.44 38.31
N GLY A 741 -1.76 14.57 39.06
CA GLY A 741 -2.02 15.64 40.02
C GLY A 741 -2.48 16.97 39.38
N LYS A 742 -2.71 17.01 38.07
CA LYS A 742 -3.00 18.25 37.32
C LYS A 742 -3.98 17.97 36.18
N ASN A 743 -4.84 18.94 35.86
CA ASN A 743 -5.72 18.85 34.69
C ASN A 743 -4.88 18.89 33.39
N PRO A 744 -5.34 18.23 32.30
CA PRO A 744 -4.83 18.51 30.96
C PRO A 744 -5.44 19.83 30.42
N ASP A 745 -4.94 20.32 29.29
CA ASP A 745 -5.48 21.52 28.63
C ASP A 745 -6.79 21.24 27.87
N PHE A 746 -7.00 19.99 27.44
CA PHE A 746 -8.21 19.51 26.76
C PHE A 746 -8.53 18.05 27.14
N GLU A 747 -9.79 17.63 26.99
CA GLU A 747 -10.17 16.20 26.97
C GLU A 747 -10.93 15.79 25.70
N TYR A 748 -10.85 14.51 25.34
CA TYR A 748 -11.51 13.89 24.20
C TYR A 748 -12.19 12.58 24.62
N ASN A 749 -13.15 12.05 23.85
CA ASN A 749 -14.03 10.90 24.19
C ASN A 749 -14.95 11.07 25.42
N TYR A 750 -14.46 11.54 26.57
CA TYR A 750 -15.23 11.68 27.80
C TYR A 750 -15.24 13.13 28.31
N ASP A 751 -16.40 13.77 28.34
CA ASP A 751 -16.62 15.05 29.04
C ASP A 751 -16.74 14.74 30.54
N SER A 752 -15.61 14.85 31.26
CA SER A 752 -15.43 14.33 32.61
C SER A 752 -15.07 15.40 33.64
N ASN A 753 -14.70 16.61 33.19
CA ASN A 753 -14.39 17.76 34.01
C ASN A 753 -14.77 19.05 33.30
N LEU A 754 -15.90 19.65 33.70
CA LEU A 754 -16.46 20.89 33.15
C LEU A 754 -15.53 22.14 33.18
N THR A 755 -14.34 22.05 33.81
CA THR A 755 -13.30 23.10 33.77
C THR A 755 -12.26 22.90 32.66
N VAL A 756 -12.28 21.75 31.97
CA VAL A 756 -11.38 21.39 30.88
C VAL A 756 -12.17 21.42 29.55
N PRO A 757 -11.69 22.12 28.51
CA PRO A 757 -12.33 22.13 27.21
C PRO A 757 -12.41 20.75 26.54
N GLN A 758 -13.64 20.26 26.34
CA GLN A 758 -13.94 19.10 25.51
C GLN A 758 -13.62 19.37 24.02
N MET A 759 -12.85 18.48 23.38
CA MET A 759 -12.62 18.48 21.93
C MET A 759 -13.82 17.89 21.17
N ASN A 760 -14.06 18.37 19.95
CA ASN A 760 -15.09 17.77 19.09
C ASN A 760 -14.55 16.46 18.49
N SER A 761 -15.34 15.40 18.42
CA SER A 761 -14.95 14.13 17.79
C SER A 761 -15.84 13.78 16.59
N SER A 762 -15.26 13.27 15.50
CA SER A 762 -16.02 12.81 14.33
C SER A 762 -16.43 11.33 14.42
N LYS A 763 -15.62 10.53 15.13
CA LYS A 763 -15.77 9.11 15.47
C LYS A 763 -14.98 8.90 16.78
N LYS A 764 -15.15 7.80 17.52
CA LYS A 764 -14.30 7.53 18.71
C LYS A 764 -12.84 7.34 18.27
N PHE A 765 -11.92 8.12 18.85
CA PHE A 765 -10.48 8.03 18.66
C PHE A 765 -9.88 7.24 19.83
N ILE A 766 -9.08 6.21 19.55
CA ILE A 766 -8.41 5.37 20.54
C ILE A 766 -7.07 5.01 19.92
N MET A 767 -5.98 5.10 20.68
CA MET A 767 -4.65 4.70 20.21
C MET A 767 -4.43 3.18 20.35
N SER A 768 -3.79 2.55 19.38
CA SER A 768 -3.54 1.11 19.39
C SER A 768 -2.33 0.72 20.25
N ASN A 769 -2.58 -0.10 21.29
CA ASN A 769 -1.52 -0.70 22.14
C ASN A 769 -0.43 -1.45 21.35
N ASN A 770 -0.73 -1.94 20.15
CA ASN A 770 0.23 -2.72 19.34
C ASN A 770 1.03 -1.86 18.34
N GLY A 771 0.65 -0.58 18.17
CA GLY A 771 1.21 0.33 17.18
C GLY A 771 0.14 1.08 16.40
N ASP A 772 0.39 2.35 16.10
CA ASP A 772 -0.55 3.28 15.46
C ASP A 772 0.16 4.44 14.75
N ASP A 773 -0.52 5.08 13.79
CA ASP A 773 0.00 6.20 12.98
C ASP A 773 -0.72 7.51 13.34
N ILE A 774 -0.11 8.31 14.23
CA ILE A 774 -0.71 9.53 14.78
C ILE A 774 -0.24 10.75 13.97
N ALA A 775 -1.18 11.42 13.29
CA ALA A 775 -0.90 12.66 12.57
C ALA A 775 -1.62 13.87 13.20
N LEU A 776 -0.88 14.96 13.41
CA LEU A 776 -1.44 16.29 13.61
C LEU A 776 -1.74 16.90 12.23
N LYS A 777 -2.97 17.34 12.00
CA LYS A 777 -3.43 17.91 10.73
C LYS A 777 -4.13 19.25 10.93
N ASP A 778 -4.08 20.10 9.92
CA ASP A 778 -4.85 21.36 9.90
C ASP A 778 -6.33 21.14 9.49
N GLY A 779 -7.10 22.23 9.41
CA GLY A 779 -8.50 22.19 8.97
C GLY A 779 -8.72 21.76 7.51
N TYR A 780 -7.64 21.59 6.74
CA TYR A 780 -7.59 21.19 5.34
C TYR A 780 -6.81 19.88 5.16
N ASN A 781 -6.79 18.99 6.17
CA ASN A 781 -6.19 17.65 6.11
C ASN A 781 -4.67 17.60 5.86
N HIS A 782 -3.98 18.74 5.75
CA HIS A 782 -2.52 18.77 5.60
C HIS A 782 -1.86 18.26 6.87
N THR A 783 -1.00 17.25 6.75
CA THR A 783 -0.16 16.77 7.85
C THR A 783 0.84 17.86 8.26
N ILE A 784 0.94 18.11 9.57
CA ILE A 784 1.82 19.10 10.21
C ILE A 784 2.96 18.42 10.95
N ASP A 785 2.66 17.34 11.65
CA ASP A 785 3.61 16.42 12.27
C ASP A 785 3.01 15.01 12.27
N PHE A 786 3.86 13.98 12.29
CA PHE A 786 3.50 12.58 12.12
C PHE A 786 4.37 11.70 13.03
N VAL A 787 3.75 10.73 13.70
CA VAL A 787 4.45 9.80 14.59
C VAL A 787 3.88 8.39 14.43
N THR A 788 4.74 7.43 14.08
CA THR A 788 4.40 6.00 14.02
C THR A 788 5.20 5.19 15.06
N TYR A 789 4.53 4.26 15.72
CA TYR A 789 5.11 3.42 16.77
C TYR A 789 4.55 1.99 16.74
N GLY A 790 5.22 1.07 17.43
CA GLY A 790 4.82 -0.34 17.49
C GLY A 790 5.01 -1.07 16.16
N ASN A 791 4.19 -2.10 15.92
CA ASN A 791 4.38 -3.06 14.83
C ASN A 791 3.81 -2.55 13.49
N ILE A 792 4.34 -1.42 13.00
CA ILE A 792 4.02 -0.84 11.69
C ILE A 792 5.25 -0.95 10.78
N SER A 793 5.04 -1.52 9.59
CA SER A 793 6.12 -1.92 8.66
C SER A 793 5.96 -1.41 7.24
N TYR A 794 4.89 -0.67 6.92
CA TYR A 794 4.74 -0.05 5.61
C TYR A 794 5.47 1.30 5.55
N LEU A 795 6.16 1.56 4.44
CA LEU A 795 6.73 2.87 4.16
C LEU A 795 5.60 3.87 3.86
N ASN A 796 5.73 5.08 4.38
CA ASN A 796 4.85 6.18 4.04
C ASN A 796 5.65 7.50 3.96
N ARG A 797 5.17 8.46 3.15
CA ARG A 797 5.88 9.72 2.86
C ARG A 797 6.05 10.70 4.03
N PHE A 798 5.55 10.37 5.22
CA PHE A 798 5.64 11.21 6.43
C PHE A 798 6.56 10.62 7.50
N TRP A 799 7.26 9.49 7.23
CA TRP A 799 8.19 8.89 8.18
C TRP A 799 9.36 8.19 7.50
N GLU A 800 10.58 8.41 8.01
CA GLU A 800 11.81 7.79 7.53
C GLU A 800 12.24 6.61 8.42
N GLY A 801 12.34 5.42 7.82
CA GLY A 801 12.84 4.22 8.49
C GLY A 801 11.82 3.53 9.41
N LEU A 802 12.32 2.86 10.44
CA LEU A 802 11.50 2.04 11.35
C LEU A 802 10.66 2.89 12.30
N SER A 803 9.50 2.34 12.68
CA SER A 803 8.62 2.87 13.74
C SER A 803 9.33 2.95 15.10
N ILE A 804 8.75 3.71 16.04
CA ILE A 804 9.25 3.75 17.43
C ILE A 804 8.98 2.39 18.11
N PRO A 805 9.99 1.74 18.71
CA PRO A 805 9.79 0.47 19.41
C PRO A 805 8.76 0.55 20.55
N PHE A 806 8.01 -0.54 20.74
CA PHE A 806 6.98 -0.66 21.78
C PHE A 806 7.53 -0.36 23.18
N SER A 807 6.94 0.63 23.87
CA SER A 807 7.40 1.10 25.19
C SER A 807 6.79 0.35 26.38
N GLY A 808 5.64 -0.30 26.17
CA GLY A 808 4.91 -1.03 27.21
C GLY A 808 4.00 -0.18 28.10
N GLU A 809 3.22 -0.89 28.94
CA GLU A 809 2.24 -0.33 29.87
C GLU A 809 2.85 0.73 30.81
N GLY A 810 2.12 1.84 31.01
CA GLY A 810 2.50 2.90 31.94
C GLY A 810 3.74 3.70 31.50
N VAL A 811 4.10 3.64 30.21
CA VAL A 811 5.23 4.39 29.62
C VAL A 811 4.72 5.36 28.56
N LYS A 812 5.20 6.59 28.62
CA LYS A 812 5.02 7.57 27.55
C LYS A 812 6.26 7.64 26.64
N LEU A 813 6.01 7.81 25.35
CA LEU A 813 6.99 8.26 24.38
C LEU A 813 7.21 9.77 24.60
N VAL A 814 8.46 10.23 24.52
CA VAL A 814 8.83 11.65 24.71
C VAL A 814 9.82 12.04 23.61
N ARG A 815 9.52 13.10 22.86
CA ARG A 815 10.40 13.56 21.78
C ARG A 815 11.74 14.06 22.38
N ASN A 816 12.85 13.57 21.83
CA ASN A 816 14.21 13.95 22.17
C ASN A 816 14.40 15.46 21.97
N ILE A 817 15.25 16.07 22.80
CA ILE A 817 15.67 17.48 22.68
C ILE A 817 17.15 17.57 22.34
N ASP A 818 17.50 18.61 21.60
CA ASP A 818 18.87 18.90 21.20
C ASP A 818 19.68 19.57 22.35
N ARG A 819 20.91 19.98 22.06
CA ARG A 819 21.80 20.64 23.03
C ARG A 819 21.38 22.07 23.44
N PHE A 820 20.47 22.70 22.70
CA PHE A 820 19.91 24.02 23.01
C PHE A 820 18.56 23.91 23.75
N GLY A 821 17.91 22.74 23.66
CA GLY A 821 16.64 22.42 24.32
C GLY A 821 15.44 22.39 23.37
N ASP A 822 15.67 22.55 22.07
CA ASP A 822 14.64 22.44 21.04
C ASP A 822 14.37 20.97 20.71
N PRO A 823 13.13 20.54 20.44
CA PRO A 823 12.86 19.15 20.05
C PRO A 823 13.51 18.78 18.72
N ILE A 824 14.00 17.56 18.63
CA ILE A 824 14.55 17.00 17.40
C ILE A 824 13.37 16.51 16.53
N ASP A 825 13.41 16.89 15.25
CA ASP A 825 12.46 16.43 14.25
C ASP A 825 13.20 16.05 12.96
N THR A 826 13.34 14.74 12.78
CA THR A 826 13.82 14.05 11.57
C THR A 826 12.72 13.21 10.92
N ASN A 827 11.50 13.22 11.48
CA ASN A 827 10.39 12.34 11.13
C ASN A 827 10.82 10.86 11.18
N SER A 828 11.57 10.48 12.22
CA SER A 828 12.07 9.10 12.40
C SER A 828 12.07 8.67 13.87
N SER A 829 12.24 7.37 14.13
CA SER A 829 12.28 6.83 15.50
C SER A 829 13.48 7.33 16.32
N PHE A 830 14.51 7.90 15.68
CA PHE A 830 15.60 8.61 16.36
C PHE A 830 15.10 9.79 17.20
N ASP A 831 13.99 10.43 16.79
CA ASP A 831 13.39 11.56 17.51
C ASP A 831 12.78 11.13 18.86
N TRP A 832 12.66 9.83 19.15
CA TRP A 832 11.91 9.32 20.31
C TRP A 832 12.67 8.28 21.15
N ILE A 833 13.68 7.60 20.58
CA ILE A 833 14.52 6.64 21.31
C ILE A 833 15.39 7.39 22.33
N ASN A 834 15.03 7.27 23.61
CA ASN A 834 15.67 7.96 24.73
C ASN A 834 16.60 7.02 25.54
N SER A 835 17.63 7.59 26.16
CA SER A 835 18.45 6.89 27.19
C SER A 835 17.78 6.83 28.59
N ARG A 836 16.49 7.17 28.67
CA ARG A 836 15.65 7.15 29.87
C ARG A 836 14.29 6.54 29.52
N ARG A 837 13.77 5.66 30.38
CA ARG A 837 12.36 5.25 30.39
C ARG A 837 11.52 6.33 31.09
N TYR A 838 10.45 6.80 30.47
CA TYR A 838 9.53 7.77 31.10
C TYR A 838 8.25 7.07 31.54
N GLY A 839 8.18 6.70 32.81
CA GLY A 839 6.92 6.27 33.42
C GLY A 839 5.93 7.45 33.49
N VAL A 840 4.64 7.14 33.43
CA VAL A 840 3.58 8.13 33.68
C VAL A 840 3.61 8.57 35.15
N GLY A 841 3.19 9.81 35.40
CA GLY A 841 3.27 10.47 36.71
C GLY A 841 4.69 10.93 37.13
N GLN A 842 5.77 10.37 36.59
CA GLN A 842 7.15 10.65 37.02
C GLN A 842 7.59 12.11 36.82
N SER A 843 8.54 12.56 37.66
CA SER A 843 9.21 13.85 37.49
C SER A 843 10.14 13.89 36.25
N ASN A 844 10.54 15.10 35.88
CA ASN A 844 11.59 15.31 34.87
C ASN A 844 12.50 16.49 35.27
N TYR A 845 13.23 16.32 36.37
CA TYR A 845 14.20 17.31 36.85
C TYR A 845 15.43 17.36 35.93
N PRO A 846 15.89 18.56 35.52
CA PRO A 846 17.07 18.69 34.67
C PRO A 846 18.36 18.34 35.43
N TYR A 847 19.37 17.90 34.68
CA TYR A 847 20.74 17.79 35.17
C TYR A 847 21.29 19.19 35.50
N VAL A 848 21.61 19.43 36.76
CA VAL A 848 22.08 20.72 37.28
C VAL A 848 23.33 20.56 38.14
N ASN A 849 24.15 21.61 38.22
CA ASN A 849 25.21 21.74 39.21
C ASN A 849 24.92 22.94 40.12
N PHE A 850 25.39 22.86 41.37
CA PHE A 850 25.36 23.95 42.34
C PHE A 850 26.79 24.23 42.77
N SER A 851 27.21 25.49 42.70
CA SER A 851 28.54 25.96 43.11
C SER A 851 28.38 26.98 44.23
N PHE A 852 28.76 26.64 45.45
CA PHE A 852 28.44 27.46 46.64
C PHE A 852 29.58 27.53 47.65
N ASN A 853 29.65 28.63 48.41
CA ASN A 853 30.42 28.67 49.65
C ASN A 853 29.57 28.12 50.81
N GLY A 854 30.10 27.20 51.61
CA GLY A 854 29.33 26.58 52.69
C GLY A 854 30.11 25.56 53.52
N GLU A 855 29.37 24.63 54.12
CA GLU A 855 29.90 23.55 54.97
C GLU A 855 29.38 22.19 54.48
N ILE A 856 30.29 21.24 54.29
CA ILE A 856 29.98 19.82 54.03
C ILE A 856 30.50 18.99 55.20
N ILE A 857 29.68 18.06 55.71
CA ILE A 857 30.06 17.13 56.76
C ILE A 857 29.96 15.70 56.20
N THR A 858 31.05 14.95 56.24
CA THR A 858 31.08 13.55 55.81
C THR A 858 30.96 12.63 57.01
N PHE A 859 30.28 11.49 56.84
CA PHE A 859 30.19 10.45 57.87
C PHE A 859 30.03 9.05 57.25
N ALA A 860 30.24 8.04 58.09
CA ALA A 860 30.04 6.64 57.76
C ALA A 860 29.22 5.93 58.85
N SER A 861 28.55 4.87 58.44
CA SER A 861 27.97 3.85 59.32
C SER A 861 28.87 2.60 59.29
N PRO A 862 29.05 1.89 60.41
CA PRO A 862 28.42 2.14 61.72
C PRO A 862 29.09 3.27 62.54
N ASP A 863 30.27 3.76 62.13
CA ASP A 863 31.22 4.51 62.97
C ASP A 863 30.67 5.74 63.71
N CYS A 864 29.88 6.58 63.03
CA CYS A 864 29.41 7.86 63.61
C CYS A 864 28.02 8.34 63.16
N SER A 865 27.36 7.64 62.23
CA SER A 865 26.04 7.97 61.66
C SER A 865 24.99 8.39 62.69
N TYR A 866 24.65 7.52 63.66
CA TYR A 866 23.61 7.81 64.65
C TYR A 866 23.86 9.11 65.41
N LYS A 867 25.10 9.37 65.85
CA LYS A 867 25.44 10.57 66.64
C LYS A 867 25.34 11.88 65.85
N ILE A 868 25.62 11.86 64.55
CA ILE A 868 25.50 13.06 63.72
C ILE A 868 24.03 13.29 63.30
N ILE A 869 23.26 12.24 63.04
CA ILE A 869 21.83 12.34 62.70
C ILE A 869 21.02 12.78 63.93
N GLU A 870 21.24 12.17 65.10
CA GLU A 870 20.70 12.60 66.40
C GLU A 870 20.98 14.09 66.65
N LYS A 871 22.21 14.54 66.37
CA LYS A 871 22.61 15.94 66.50
C LYS A 871 21.84 16.86 65.54
N GLU A 872 21.76 16.57 64.25
CA GLU A 872 21.06 17.47 63.31
C GLU A 872 19.53 17.48 63.57
N LEU A 873 18.93 16.34 63.92
CA LEU A 873 17.52 16.27 64.35
C LEU A 873 17.25 17.04 65.65
N MET A 874 18.19 17.06 66.59
CA MET A 874 18.12 17.88 67.80
C MET A 874 18.24 19.38 67.51
N HIS A 875 18.99 19.77 66.48
CA HIS A 875 19.19 21.18 66.09
C HIS A 875 18.15 21.72 65.10
N ALA A 876 17.21 20.91 64.61
CA ALA A 876 16.08 21.37 63.79
C ALA A 876 15.12 22.28 64.59
N ASN A 877 14.65 23.37 63.96
CA ASN A 877 13.88 24.45 64.61
C ASN A 877 12.52 24.72 63.95
N GLU A 878 12.38 24.43 62.66
CA GLU A 878 11.20 24.78 61.85
C GLU A 878 10.59 23.53 61.19
N SER A 879 11.40 22.76 60.44
CA SER A 879 10.88 21.69 59.59
C SER A 879 11.89 20.59 59.27
N ILE A 880 11.37 19.37 59.15
CA ILE A 880 12.05 18.11 58.83
C ILE A 880 11.21 17.45 57.72
N TYR A 881 11.83 17.16 56.58
CA TYR A 881 11.24 16.48 55.43
C TYR A 881 12.07 15.24 55.08
N LEU A 882 11.63 14.06 55.53
CA LEU A 882 12.35 12.80 55.44
C LEU A 882 11.75 11.91 54.34
N ASN A 883 12.53 11.55 53.33
CA ASN A 883 12.17 10.48 52.41
C ASN A 883 13.05 9.27 52.69
N ILE A 884 12.43 8.10 52.90
CA ILE A 884 13.13 6.87 53.28
C ILE A 884 12.36 5.65 52.76
N TYR A 885 13.06 4.58 52.40
CA TYR A 885 12.42 3.33 51.94
C TYR A 885 11.77 2.56 53.11
N GLU A 886 12.52 2.42 54.20
CA GLU A 886 12.14 1.70 55.43
C GLU A 886 12.59 2.50 56.66
N PHE A 887 11.79 2.48 57.72
CA PHE A 887 12.06 3.13 58.99
C PHE A 887 11.72 2.22 60.20
N THR A 888 12.71 1.44 60.63
CA THR A 888 12.61 0.46 61.75
C THR A 888 13.46 0.82 62.98
N SER A 889 14.11 2.00 63.03
CA SER A 889 14.91 2.43 64.18
C SER A 889 14.06 3.10 65.29
N PRO A 890 13.83 2.45 66.45
CA PRO A 890 13.07 3.05 67.56
C PRO A 890 13.75 4.32 68.11
N TYR A 891 15.08 4.38 68.03
CA TYR A 891 15.86 5.50 68.56
C TYR A 891 15.73 6.77 67.69
N LEU A 892 15.68 6.63 66.36
CA LEU A 892 15.42 7.79 65.49
C LEU A 892 13.95 8.22 65.54
N CYS A 893 13.03 7.28 65.80
CA CYS A 893 11.63 7.60 66.14
C CYS A 893 11.56 8.51 67.39
N ASP A 894 12.34 8.22 68.44
CA ASP A 894 12.43 9.08 69.63
C ASP A 894 12.97 10.49 69.30
N GLU A 895 14.00 10.61 68.44
CA GLU A 895 14.54 11.93 68.05
C GLU A 895 13.54 12.76 67.22
N LEU A 896 12.76 12.12 66.34
CA LEU A 896 11.68 12.79 65.61
C LEU A 896 10.52 13.20 66.55
N ILE A 897 10.17 12.37 67.53
CA ILE A 897 9.17 12.71 68.55
C ILE A 897 9.66 13.88 69.42
N LYS A 898 10.95 13.90 69.80
CA LYS A 898 11.58 15.05 70.46
C LYS A 898 11.56 16.31 69.59
N ALA A 899 11.60 16.20 68.26
CA ALA A 899 11.46 17.35 67.35
C ALA A 899 9.99 17.85 67.31
N LEU A 900 9.02 16.95 67.19
CA LEU A 900 7.59 17.26 67.29
C LEU A 900 7.22 17.95 68.61
N LEU A 901 7.79 17.48 69.73
CA LEU A 901 7.62 18.09 71.06
C LEU A 901 8.27 19.49 71.18
N ARG A 902 9.17 19.89 70.28
CA ARG A 902 9.67 21.27 70.13
C ARG A 902 8.85 22.12 69.15
N ASN A 903 7.75 21.58 68.61
CA ASN A 903 6.92 22.15 67.53
C ASN A 903 7.60 22.22 66.15
N VAL A 904 8.63 21.39 65.90
CA VAL A 904 9.21 21.23 64.56
C VAL A 904 8.24 20.42 63.69
N SER A 905 7.94 20.89 62.48
CA SER A 905 7.10 20.13 61.54
C SER A 905 7.87 18.92 60.99
N VAL A 906 7.43 17.70 61.30
CA VAL A 906 8.00 16.45 60.75
C VAL A 906 7.07 15.90 59.68
N ASN A 907 7.61 15.65 58.49
CA ASN A 907 6.91 15.14 57.32
C ASN A 907 7.72 13.97 56.74
N ILE A 908 7.13 12.77 56.67
CA ILE A 908 7.84 11.52 56.33
C ILE A 908 7.18 10.85 55.13
N LEU A 909 7.91 10.73 54.02
CA LEU A 909 7.48 10.03 52.80
C LEU A 909 8.18 8.67 52.71
N LEU A 910 7.38 7.63 52.54
CA LEU A 910 7.80 6.23 52.59
C LEU A 910 7.44 5.44 51.33
N GLU A 911 7.97 4.23 51.25
CA GLU A 911 7.44 3.18 50.38
C GLU A 911 6.21 2.53 51.03
N GLY A 912 5.11 2.40 50.28
CA GLY A 912 3.86 1.78 50.72
C GLY A 912 3.76 0.29 50.47
N SER A 913 4.64 -0.26 49.63
CA SER A 913 4.67 -1.68 49.23
C SER A 913 6.11 -2.22 49.13
N PRO A 914 6.93 -2.14 50.22
CA PRO A 914 8.33 -2.56 50.18
C PRO A 914 8.45 -4.09 50.04
N ILE A 915 9.64 -4.57 49.65
CA ILE A 915 9.88 -6.00 49.43
C ILE A 915 9.78 -6.76 50.77
N GLY A 916 8.76 -7.60 50.90
CA GLY A 916 8.40 -8.30 52.15
C GLY A 916 7.25 -7.64 52.92
N GLY A 917 6.80 -6.45 52.51
CA GLY A 917 5.73 -5.69 53.15
C GLY A 917 6.19 -4.86 54.34
N ILE A 918 5.38 -3.85 54.71
CA ILE A 918 5.65 -2.96 55.84
C ILE A 918 5.66 -3.79 57.14
N THR A 919 6.78 -3.77 57.86
CA THR A 919 6.99 -4.60 59.06
C THR A 919 6.23 -4.08 60.28
N ASP A 920 5.88 -4.95 61.24
CA ASP A 920 5.19 -4.50 62.48
C ASP A 920 6.03 -3.51 63.31
N GLU A 921 7.37 -3.60 63.26
CA GLU A 921 8.31 -2.65 63.87
C GLU A 921 8.15 -1.25 63.29
N GLU A 922 8.10 -1.16 61.95
CA GLU A 922 7.86 0.08 61.22
C GLU A 922 6.46 0.63 61.45
N LYS A 923 5.40 -0.19 61.33
CA LYS A 923 4.02 0.24 61.63
C LYS A 923 3.93 0.82 63.05
N PHE A 924 4.60 0.22 64.03
CA PHE A 924 4.64 0.70 65.41
C PHE A 924 5.35 2.06 65.53
N ILE A 925 6.51 2.22 64.89
CA ILE A 925 7.25 3.50 64.81
C ILE A 925 6.40 4.61 64.17
N LEU A 926 5.77 4.32 63.03
CA LEU A 926 4.97 5.30 62.30
C LEU A 926 3.70 5.66 63.09
N LYS A 927 3.07 4.70 63.76
CA LYS A 927 1.96 4.96 64.69
C LYS A 927 2.38 5.81 65.89
N ARG A 928 3.57 5.60 66.47
CA ARG A 928 4.11 6.49 67.51
C ARG A 928 4.25 7.93 66.98
N ILE A 929 4.85 8.12 65.81
CA ILE A 929 5.07 9.44 65.22
C ILE A 929 3.75 10.14 64.87
N ALA A 930 2.78 9.42 64.29
CA ALA A 930 1.44 9.95 63.99
C ALA A 930 0.69 10.42 65.25
N ASN A 931 0.80 9.67 66.37
CA ASN A 931 0.22 10.08 67.66
C ASN A 931 0.80 11.40 68.20
N TYR A 932 2.05 11.75 67.84
CA TYR A 932 2.68 13.03 68.16
C TYR A 932 2.51 14.10 67.05
N ARG A 933 1.58 13.89 66.10
CA ARG A 933 1.26 14.78 64.97
C ARG A 933 2.37 14.92 63.93
N GLY A 934 3.23 13.92 63.76
CA GLY A 934 4.05 13.81 62.56
C GLY A 934 3.20 13.48 61.34
N ASN A 935 3.41 14.19 60.24
CA ASN A 935 2.73 13.91 58.97
C ASN A 935 3.44 12.75 58.27
N ILE A 936 2.70 11.74 57.83
CA ILE A 936 3.26 10.55 57.18
C ILE A 936 2.45 10.22 55.92
N ARG A 937 3.14 10.03 54.79
CA ARG A 937 2.59 9.63 53.49
C ARG A 937 3.42 8.50 52.87
N PHE A 938 2.81 7.77 51.96
CA PHE A 938 3.39 6.61 51.29
C PHE A 938 3.15 6.72 49.78
N ILE A 939 4.14 6.35 48.97
CA ILE A 939 3.89 6.01 47.56
C ILE A 939 3.36 4.57 47.54
N VAL A 940 2.15 4.32 47.03
CA VAL A 940 1.45 3.03 47.14
C VAL A 940 1.19 2.35 45.80
N SER A 941 1.17 1.01 45.82
CA SER A 941 0.64 0.18 44.76
C SER A 941 -0.61 -0.56 45.26
N ASP A 942 -1.75 -0.32 44.62
CA ASP A 942 -3.05 -0.91 45.00
C ASP A 942 -3.87 -1.21 43.73
N PRO A 943 -3.46 -2.21 42.91
CA PRO A 943 -4.06 -2.47 41.60
C PRO A 943 -5.53 -2.90 41.67
N GLU A 944 -5.98 -3.42 42.80
CA GLU A 944 -7.40 -3.73 43.09
C GLU A 944 -8.30 -2.48 43.13
N LYS A 945 -7.71 -1.28 43.08
CA LYS A 945 -8.39 0.03 42.96
C LYS A 945 -7.93 0.84 41.74
N ASP A 946 -7.31 0.19 40.75
CA ASP A 946 -6.65 0.83 39.61
C ASP A 946 -5.56 1.86 40.01
N ILE A 947 -4.92 1.69 41.17
CA ILE A 947 -3.86 2.58 41.67
C ILE A 947 -2.50 1.92 41.44
N TYR A 948 -1.67 2.60 40.67
CA TYR A 948 -0.35 2.13 40.27
C TYR A 948 0.70 3.22 40.55
N PRO A 949 1.85 2.89 41.16
CA PRO A 949 2.79 3.92 41.57
C PRO A 949 3.58 4.44 40.37
N ARG A 950 3.91 5.74 40.41
CA ARG A 950 4.71 6.41 39.35
C ARG A 950 6.16 5.90 39.31
N TYR A 951 6.67 5.39 40.43
CA TYR A 951 7.95 4.70 40.57
C TYR A 951 7.69 3.29 41.10
N ILE A 952 8.50 2.31 40.71
CA ILE A 952 8.31 0.93 41.23
C ILE A 952 8.65 0.83 42.72
N PHE A 953 9.64 1.61 43.17
CA PHE A 953 9.92 1.82 44.59
C PHE A 953 10.35 3.25 44.88
N ASN A 954 9.92 3.80 46.03
CA ASN A 954 10.44 5.00 46.66
C ASN A 954 11.70 4.68 47.50
N HIS A 955 12.82 4.40 46.83
CA HIS A 955 14.03 3.89 47.47
C HIS A 955 15.06 4.99 47.86
N GLY A 956 14.84 6.26 47.48
CA GLY A 956 15.69 7.39 47.87
C GLY A 956 15.74 7.62 49.38
N LYS A 957 16.95 7.87 49.92
CA LYS A 957 17.16 8.13 51.36
C LYS A 957 17.78 9.51 51.56
N TYR A 958 16.95 10.49 51.94
CA TYR A 958 17.40 11.86 52.18
C TYR A 958 16.49 12.61 53.16
N LEU A 959 17.06 13.63 53.80
CA LEU A 959 16.37 14.47 54.77
C LEU A 959 16.69 15.95 54.50
N VAL A 960 15.68 16.80 54.41
CA VAL A 960 15.85 18.27 54.39
C VAL A 960 15.43 18.87 55.73
N ILE A 961 16.29 19.68 56.34
CA ILE A 961 16.07 20.38 57.61
C ILE A 961 16.08 21.90 57.40
N ASP A 962 15.09 22.59 57.98
CA ASP A 962 14.95 24.06 58.08
C ASP A 962 15.17 24.82 56.75
N LYS A 963 14.95 24.14 55.61
CA LYS A 963 15.19 24.60 54.23
C LYS A 963 16.62 25.10 53.98
N LYS A 964 17.61 24.55 54.71
CA LYS A 964 19.01 25.01 54.75
C LYS A 964 20.04 23.88 54.76
N THR A 965 19.66 22.71 55.25
CA THR A 965 20.51 21.53 55.34
C THR A 965 19.85 20.38 54.60
N VAL A 966 20.62 19.65 53.80
CA VAL A 966 20.22 18.32 53.29
C VAL A 966 21.18 17.26 53.82
N ILE A 967 20.66 16.09 54.17
CA ILE A 967 21.40 14.86 54.46
C ILE A 967 21.04 13.83 53.39
N ILE A 968 22.04 13.13 52.85
CA ILE A 968 21.88 12.07 51.82
C ILE A 968 22.68 10.84 52.27
N GLU A 969 22.07 9.66 52.19
CA GLU A 969 22.59 8.42 52.78
C GLU A 969 22.40 7.20 51.86
N SER A 970 23.20 6.16 52.01
CA SER A 970 22.99 4.85 51.36
C SER A 970 22.02 3.92 52.11
N CYS A 971 21.78 4.21 53.39
CA CYS A 971 21.11 3.33 54.36
C CYS A 971 19.60 3.57 54.51
N ASN A 972 18.87 2.52 54.89
CA ASN A 972 17.53 2.68 55.49
C ASN A 972 17.67 3.11 56.96
N TRP A 973 16.64 3.73 57.55
CA TRP A 973 16.64 4.14 58.96
C TRP A 973 16.30 2.95 59.89
N ALA A 974 17.12 1.91 59.82
CA ALA A 974 17.03 0.66 60.57
C ALA A 974 18.12 0.56 61.66
N LYS A 975 17.95 -0.36 62.61
CA LYS A 975 18.96 -0.66 63.65
C LYS A 975 20.33 -1.11 63.11
N THR A 976 20.39 -1.57 61.87
CA THR A 976 21.62 -1.92 61.13
C THR A 976 22.16 -0.76 60.29
N GLY A 977 21.29 0.05 59.68
CA GLY A 977 21.68 1.17 58.81
C GLY A 977 22.18 2.39 59.59
N VAL A 978 21.47 2.76 60.67
CA VAL A 978 21.85 3.85 61.59
C VAL A 978 21.90 3.30 63.03
N PRO A 979 22.97 2.58 63.39
CA PRO A 979 23.08 1.85 64.64
C PRO A 979 23.45 2.76 65.81
N LYS A 980 22.75 2.60 66.94
CA LYS A 980 23.02 3.38 68.17
C LYS A 980 24.37 3.06 68.82
N ASN A 981 24.94 1.89 68.51
CA ASN A 981 26.29 1.51 68.88
C ASN A 981 27.18 1.43 67.63
N PRO A 982 28.32 2.12 67.58
CA PRO A 982 29.15 2.17 66.38
C PRO A 982 29.95 0.88 66.09
N SER A 983 29.89 -0.16 66.94
CA SER A 983 30.56 -1.45 66.70
C SER A 983 29.76 -2.46 65.88
N TYR A 984 28.51 -2.12 65.52
CA TYR A 984 27.54 -3.02 64.88
C TYR A 984 26.82 -2.29 63.75
N GLY A 985 26.59 -2.94 62.61
CA GLY A 985 25.70 -2.44 61.56
C GLY A 985 26.20 -2.76 60.15
N ASN A 986 25.54 -2.15 59.15
CA ASN A 986 25.99 -2.14 57.77
C ASN A 986 27.17 -1.16 57.60
N ARG A 987 28.03 -1.41 56.60
CA ARG A 987 28.88 -0.36 56.01
C ARG A 987 28.04 0.48 55.06
N GLU A 988 27.95 1.78 55.35
CA GLU A 988 27.13 2.78 54.66
C GLU A 988 27.87 4.12 54.62
N TRP A 989 27.62 4.96 53.62
CA TRP A 989 28.13 6.34 53.56
C TRP A 989 26.98 7.35 53.67
N GLY A 990 27.26 8.50 54.29
CA GLY A 990 26.32 9.61 54.37
C GLY A 990 27.02 10.97 54.34
N VAL A 991 26.34 11.99 53.84
CA VAL A 991 26.85 13.35 53.68
C VAL A 991 25.80 14.39 54.06
N ILE A 992 26.24 15.46 54.71
CA ILE A 992 25.41 16.63 55.07
C ILE A 992 25.94 17.83 54.31
N LEU A 993 25.04 18.58 53.66
CA LEU A 993 25.36 19.82 52.97
C LEU A 993 24.53 20.96 53.56
N ARG A 994 25.20 21.96 54.13
CA ARG A 994 24.56 23.17 54.66
C ARG A 994 24.57 24.26 53.61
N ASN A 995 23.67 24.14 52.64
CA ASN A 995 23.41 25.13 51.59
C ASN A 995 21.91 25.22 51.29
N LYS A 996 21.40 26.45 51.18
CA LYS A 996 19.97 26.72 50.98
C LYS A 996 19.45 26.31 49.60
N GLU A 997 20.22 26.50 48.54
CA GLU A 997 19.80 26.23 47.15
C GLU A 997 19.70 24.73 46.89
N VAL A 998 20.67 23.95 47.37
CA VAL A 998 20.63 22.49 47.34
C VAL A 998 19.50 21.95 48.23
N ALA A 999 19.28 22.54 49.41
CA ALA A 999 18.16 22.17 50.27
C ALA A 999 16.78 22.51 49.65
N ASP A 1000 16.65 23.64 48.95
CA ASP A 1000 15.44 24.00 48.20
C ASP A 1000 15.19 23.04 47.03
N TYR A 1001 16.24 22.60 46.32
CA TYR A 1001 16.13 21.60 45.26
C TYR A 1001 15.53 20.29 45.80
N PHE A 1002 16.12 19.70 46.84
CA PHE A 1002 15.60 18.46 47.43
C PHE A 1002 14.24 18.64 48.13
N LEU A 1003 13.93 19.84 48.65
CA LEU A 1003 12.60 20.15 49.16
C LEU A 1003 11.54 20.21 48.04
N ASN A 1004 11.91 20.65 46.84
CA ASN A 1004 11.02 20.67 45.68
C ASN A 1004 10.80 19.25 45.12
N VAL A 1005 11.83 18.39 45.13
CA VAL A 1005 11.70 16.94 44.87
C VAL A 1005 10.71 16.32 45.86
N PHE A 1006 10.96 16.49 47.16
CA PHE A 1006 10.08 15.98 48.22
C PHE A 1006 8.63 16.41 48.03
N LYS A 1007 8.38 17.71 47.78
CA LYS A 1007 7.03 18.26 47.60
C LYS A 1007 6.30 17.71 46.37
N ASN A 1008 7.00 17.37 45.29
CA ASN A 1008 6.37 16.78 44.11
C ASN A 1008 6.04 15.30 44.32
N ASP A 1009 6.86 14.58 45.10
CA ASP A 1009 6.56 13.20 45.48
C ASP A 1009 5.45 13.14 46.55
N TRP A 1010 5.38 14.10 47.48
CA TRP A 1010 4.39 14.27 48.57
C TRP A 1010 2.96 14.67 48.16
N ASP A 1011 2.75 15.03 46.90
CA ASP A 1011 1.57 15.73 46.38
C ASP A 1011 0.25 14.91 46.56
N GLU A 1012 -0.75 15.49 47.23
CA GLU A 1012 -2.03 14.83 47.57
C GLU A 1012 -3.06 14.82 46.45
N ASP A 1013 -2.84 15.58 45.37
CA ASP A 1013 -3.70 15.54 44.19
C ASP A 1013 -3.54 14.23 43.36
N ARG A 1014 -2.74 13.26 43.85
CA ARG A 1014 -2.28 12.07 43.12
C ARG A 1014 -2.75 10.75 43.73
N CYS A 1015 -3.17 9.83 42.86
CA CYS A 1015 -3.70 8.52 43.21
C CYS A 1015 -2.75 7.62 44.00
N ASP A 1016 -1.44 7.73 43.74
CA ASP A 1016 -0.41 6.89 44.36
C ASP A 1016 0.05 7.40 45.72
N ILE A 1017 -0.59 8.41 46.32
CA ILE A 1017 -0.23 8.99 47.62
C ILE A 1017 -1.31 8.76 48.67
N TYR A 1018 -1.04 7.83 49.59
CA TYR A 1018 -1.88 7.60 50.77
C TYR A 1018 -1.29 8.31 51.99
N THR A 1019 -2.14 8.93 52.81
CA THR A 1019 -1.80 9.31 54.19
C THR A 1019 -1.79 8.10 55.12
N PHE A 1020 -1.20 8.26 56.30
CA PHE A 1020 -1.22 7.26 57.38
C PHE A 1020 -2.60 6.67 57.71
N HIS A 1021 -3.69 7.42 57.49
CA HIS A 1021 -5.04 6.93 57.76
C HIS A 1021 -5.62 6.09 56.61
N GLU A 1022 -5.27 6.39 55.36
CA GLU A 1022 -5.78 5.68 54.17
C GLU A 1022 -5.09 4.32 53.98
N ILE A 1023 -3.78 4.23 54.26
CA ILE A 1023 -3.04 2.96 54.23
C ILE A 1023 -3.43 1.99 55.37
N ASN A 1024 -4.15 2.48 56.40
CA ASN A 1024 -4.82 1.68 57.43
C ASN A 1024 -3.93 0.58 58.10
N LEU A 1025 -2.72 0.95 58.53
CA LEU A 1025 -1.75 0.01 59.08
C LEU A 1025 -2.21 -0.65 60.40
N SER A 1026 -2.47 -1.95 60.34
CA SER A 1026 -2.82 -2.79 61.49
C SER A 1026 -1.59 -3.43 62.16
N ILE A 1027 -1.62 -3.49 63.49
CA ILE A 1027 -0.52 -3.96 64.36
C ILE A 1027 -1.13 -4.90 65.40
N PRO A 1028 -0.49 -6.03 65.77
CA PRO A 1028 -0.94 -6.88 66.88
C PRO A 1028 -1.11 -6.08 68.18
N GLN A 1029 -2.15 -6.39 68.95
CA GLN A 1029 -2.48 -5.65 70.18
C GLN A 1029 -1.44 -5.85 71.31
N ASP A 1030 -0.66 -6.92 71.20
CA ASP A 1030 0.41 -7.39 72.08
C ASP A 1030 1.81 -7.19 71.47
N TYR A 1031 1.94 -6.40 70.39
CA TYR A 1031 3.24 -6.10 69.80
C TYR A 1031 4.09 -5.20 70.70
N PHE A 1032 5.33 -5.62 70.96
CA PHE A 1032 6.37 -4.84 71.63
C PHE A 1032 7.57 -4.66 70.69
N ILE A 1033 8.10 -3.44 70.61
CA ILE A 1033 9.28 -3.14 69.79
C ILE A 1033 10.57 -3.59 70.48
N ASP A 1034 11.54 -4.07 69.69
CA ASP A 1034 12.86 -4.46 70.19
C ASP A 1034 13.77 -3.23 70.34
N GLU A 1035 13.93 -2.77 71.59
CA GLU A 1035 14.85 -1.69 71.97
C GLU A 1035 16.26 -2.19 72.36
N THR A 1036 16.68 -3.37 71.88
CA THR A 1036 18.04 -3.89 72.13
C THR A 1036 19.08 -3.05 71.39
N ILE A 1037 20.10 -2.59 72.13
CA ILE A 1037 21.32 -2.01 71.55
C ILE A 1037 22.28 -3.14 71.23
N TYR A 1038 22.34 -3.52 69.96
CA TYR A 1038 23.28 -4.51 69.44
C TYR A 1038 24.74 -4.02 69.52
N TRP A 1039 25.68 -4.97 69.66
CA TRP A 1039 27.12 -4.76 69.64
C TRP A 1039 27.74 -5.74 68.64
N GLY A 1040 28.85 -5.37 68.02
CA GLY A 1040 29.52 -6.18 67.00
C GLY A 1040 31.02 -6.26 67.21
N LYS A 1041 31.72 -6.79 66.20
CA LYS A 1041 33.17 -6.98 66.22
C LYS A 1041 33.96 -5.80 65.65
N TYR A 1042 33.27 -4.80 65.11
CA TYR A 1042 33.91 -3.65 64.47
C TYR A 1042 34.46 -2.67 65.51
N GLU A 1043 35.71 -2.25 65.36
CA GLU A 1043 36.28 -1.15 66.12
C GLU A 1043 36.09 0.16 65.32
N PRO A 1044 35.45 1.22 65.86
CA PRO A 1044 35.12 2.41 65.08
C PRO A 1044 36.33 3.30 64.75
N GLU A 1045 36.84 3.18 63.52
CA GLU A 1045 37.99 3.95 63.03
C GLU A 1045 37.60 5.36 62.53
N PHE A 1046 36.46 5.50 61.83
CA PHE A 1046 36.16 6.70 61.04
C PHE A 1046 35.31 7.73 61.80
N LYS A 1047 35.95 8.85 62.14
CA LYS A 1047 35.27 10.03 62.68
C LYS A 1047 34.70 10.88 61.55
N LEU A 1048 33.55 11.52 61.77
CA LEU A 1048 33.01 12.53 60.86
C LEU A 1048 34.03 13.65 60.63
N GLN A 1049 34.07 14.20 59.41
CA GLN A 1049 34.90 15.36 59.08
C GLN A 1049 34.02 16.52 58.59
N THR A 1050 34.52 17.74 58.71
CA THR A 1050 33.76 18.97 58.40
C THR A 1050 34.63 19.90 57.57
N PHE A 1051 34.24 20.08 56.32
CA PHE A 1051 34.95 20.86 55.32
C PHE A 1051 34.22 22.20 55.12
N LYS A 1052 34.99 23.29 54.95
CA LYS A 1052 34.46 24.64 54.71
C LYS A 1052 35.20 25.27 53.55
N GLY A 1053 34.46 25.72 52.54
CA GLY A 1053 35.05 26.22 51.31
C GLY A 1053 34.01 26.44 50.22
N ASN A 1054 34.50 26.53 48.99
CA ASN A 1054 33.68 26.58 47.80
C ASN A 1054 33.55 25.16 47.24
N PHE A 1055 32.33 24.61 47.21
CA PHE A 1055 32.05 23.26 46.73
C PHE A 1055 31.24 23.32 45.44
N THR A 1056 31.49 22.36 44.53
CA THR A 1056 30.62 22.10 43.38
C THR A 1056 29.96 20.74 43.57
N VAL A 1057 28.63 20.69 43.49
CA VAL A 1057 27.84 19.46 43.69
C VAL A 1057 26.79 19.27 42.60
N ILE A 1058 26.44 18.01 42.33
CA ILE A 1058 25.45 17.61 41.31
C ILE A 1058 24.45 16.65 41.96
N PRO A 1059 23.17 17.03 42.12
CA PRO A 1059 22.12 16.12 42.53
C PRO A 1059 21.92 14.98 41.53
N VAL A 1060 21.75 13.77 42.05
CA VAL A 1060 21.54 12.54 41.28
C VAL A 1060 20.18 11.98 41.67
N LEU A 1061 19.23 11.95 40.75
CA LEU A 1061 17.87 11.44 40.97
C LEU A 1061 17.61 10.31 39.98
N SER A 1062 17.07 9.19 40.44
CA SER A 1062 16.40 8.27 39.50
C SER A 1062 14.90 8.59 39.41
N PRO A 1063 14.29 8.42 38.23
CA PRO A 1063 14.93 8.12 36.94
C PRO A 1063 15.40 9.37 36.16
N ASP A 1064 15.29 10.57 36.75
CA ASP A 1064 15.49 11.85 36.07
C ASP A 1064 16.91 12.11 35.52
N THR A 1065 17.95 11.92 36.36
CA THR A 1065 19.34 12.34 36.04
C THR A 1065 20.37 11.24 36.29
N SER A 1066 20.04 10.16 36.99
CA SER A 1066 21.00 9.16 37.48
C SER A 1066 21.81 8.49 36.38
N ASN A 1067 21.15 8.04 35.30
CA ASN A 1067 21.85 7.44 34.17
C ASN A 1067 22.89 8.41 33.58
N ILE A 1068 22.51 9.66 33.31
CA ILE A 1068 23.40 10.67 32.72
C ILE A 1068 24.53 11.06 33.68
N ALA A 1069 24.22 11.25 34.97
CA ALA A 1069 25.19 11.70 35.97
C ALA A 1069 26.25 10.63 36.29
N ILE A 1070 25.85 9.36 36.47
CA ILE A 1070 26.78 8.27 36.75
C ILE A 1070 27.64 7.96 35.52
N ASN A 1071 27.07 7.94 34.31
CA ASN A 1071 27.84 7.82 33.07
C ASN A 1071 28.90 8.91 32.95
N LYS A 1072 28.53 10.20 33.12
CA LYS A 1072 29.47 11.33 33.04
C LYS A 1072 30.58 11.28 34.09
N LEU A 1073 30.27 10.80 35.30
CA LEU A 1073 31.26 10.64 36.37
C LEU A 1073 32.26 9.53 36.04
N ILE A 1074 31.80 8.38 35.53
CA ILE A 1074 32.70 7.31 35.05
C ILE A 1074 33.53 7.80 33.85
N GLU A 1075 32.91 8.53 32.91
CA GLU A 1075 33.58 9.10 31.74
C GLU A 1075 34.66 10.14 32.10
N SER A 1076 34.53 10.87 33.21
CA SER A 1076 35.49 11.92 33.59
C SER A 1076 36.80 11.41 34.19
N SER A 1077 36.88 10.13 34.59
CA SER A 1077 38.07 9.54 35.20
C SER A 1077 39.27 9.43 34.25
N ASN A 1078 40.47 9.72 34.77
CA ASN A 1078 41.74 9.59 34.05
C ASN A 1078 42.75 8.75 34.84
N ASP A 1079 42.60 8.69 36.17
CA ASP A 1079 43.57 8.09 37.09
C ASP A 1079 43.00 6.83 37.75
N SER A 1080 41.82 6.92 38.37
CA SER A 1080 41.28 5.84 39.21
C SER A 1080 39.76 5.88 39.42
N ILE A 1081 39.12 4.71 39.51
CA ILE A 1081 37.70 4.52 39.82
C ILE A 1081 37.55 3.50 40.96
N TYR A 1082 36.99 3.93 42.09
CA TYR A 1082 36.76 3.07 43.26
C TYR A 1082 35.27 3.01 43.61
N ILE A 1083 34.69 1.81 43.66
CA ILE A 1083 33.23 1.61 43.78
C ILE A 1083 32.94 0.67 44.95
N GLU A 1084 32.03 1.07 45.84
CA GLU A 1084 31.50 0.20 46.88
C GLU A 1084 29.97 0.15 46.74
N GLN A 1085 29.45 -1.05 46.44
CA GLN A 1085 28.06 -1.26 46.08
C GLN A 1085 27.51 -2.50 46.81
N LEU A 1086 26.23 -2.45 47.21
CA LEU A 1086 25.52 -3.64 47.67
C LEU A 1086 25.50 -4.71 46.55
N TYR A 1087 25.17 -4.30 45.32
CA TYR A 1087 25.28 -5.12 44.12
C TYR A 1087 25.39 -4.27 42.84
N ILE A 1088 26.01 -4.87 41.83
CA ILE A 1088 26.01 -4.44 40.43
C ILE A 1088 25.56 -5.64 39.61
N TYR A 1089 24.69 -5.45 38.62
CA TYR A 1089 24.34 -6.50 37.66
C TYR A 1089 24.98 -6.23 36.30
N LYS A 1090 25.56 -7.27 35.69
CA LYS A 1090 26.25 -7.24 34.39
C LYS A 1090 25.34 -6.75 33.26
N ASP A 1091 24.10 -7.24 33.23
CA ASP A 1091 23.13 -6.97 32.18
C ASP A 1091 21.91 -6.20 32.71
N TRP A 1092 21.33 -5.44 31.80
CA TRP A 1092 19.97 -4.90 31.78
C TRP A 1092 19.17 -5.72 30.75
N ASP A 1093 17.84 -5.63 30.72
CA ASP A 1093 16.98 -6.68 30.12
C ASP A 1093 17.28 -6.99 28.63
N ASN A 1094 17.87 -6.06 27.88
CA ASN A 1094 18.27 -6.22 26.47
C ASN A 1094 19.74 -5.85 26.15
N GLN A 1095 20.58 -5.53 27.14
CA GLN A 1095 21.93 -5.01 26.90
C GLN A 1095 22.88 -5.16 28.11
N ILE A 1096 24.19 -5.20 27.88
CA ILE A 1096 25.18 -5.06 28.96
C ILE A 1096 24.98 -3.68 29.62
N ASN A 1097 24.92 -3.67 30.95
CA ASN A 1097 24.78 -2.49 31.80
C ASN A 1097 25.75 -1.37 31.36
N PRO A 1098 25.26 -0.19 30.94
CA PRO A 1098 26.09 0.90 30.44
C PRO A 1098 27.21 1.34 31.39
N PHE A 1099 27.01 1.27 32.71
CA PHE A 1099 28.06 1.57 33.68
C PHE A 1099 29.17 0.52 33.63
N VAL A 1100 28.82 -0.78 33.66
CA VAL A 1100 29.77 -1.90 33.55
C VAL A 1100 30.56 -1.84 32.24
N LYS A 1101 29.88 -1.60 31.11
CA LYS A 1101 30.50 -1.41 29.79
C LYS A 1101 31.53 -0.27 29.78
N ARG A 1102 31.28 0.81 30.53
CA ARG A 1102 32.19 1.95 30.64
C ARG A 1102 33.36 1.69 31.60
N LEU A 1103 33.17 0.93 32.67
CA LEU A 1103 34.27 0.50 33.54
C LEU A 1103 35.29 -0.33 32.76
N VAL A 1104 34.82 -1.33 31.99
CA VAL A 1104 35.67 -2.14 31.10
C VAL A 1104 36.43 -1.27 30.11
N ASN A 1105 35.76 -0.27 29.51
CA ASN A 1105 36.43 0.68 28.62
C ASN A 1105 37.45 1.58 29.35
N LYS A 1106 37.25 1.93 30.63
CA LYS A 1106 38.21 2.74 31.39
C LYS A 1106 39.43 1.92 31.84
N ALA A 1107 39.23 0.71 32.34
CA ALA A 1107 40.30 -0.22 32.69
C ALA A 1107 41.21 -0.52 31.49
N ARG A 1108 40.63 -0.82 30.32
CA ARG A 1108 41.36 -1.01 29.05
C ARG A 1108 42.14 0.23 28.57
N ASN A 1109 41.84 1.42 29.08
CA ASN A 1109 42.59 2.66 28.83
C ASN A 1109 43.60 3.00 29.96
N GLY A 1110 43.85 2.07 30.90
CA GLY A 1110 44.87 2.21 31.94
C GLY A 1110 44.41 2.85 33.25
N VAL A 1111 43.11 3.04 33.45
CA VAL A 1111 42.54 3.57 34.71
C VAL A 1111 42.49 2.47 35.77
N ASP A 1112 42.93 2.76 37.00
CA ASP A 1112 42.85 1.84 38.15
C ASP A 1112 41.40 1.65 38.60
N VAL A 1113 40.76 0.51 38.30
CA VAL A 1113 39.36 0.24 38.65
C VAL A 1113 39.27 -0.85 39.73
N LYS A 1114 38.70 -0.53 40.90
CA LYS A 1114 38.52 -1.47 42.03
C LYS A 1114 37.10 -1.41 42.59
N ILE A 1115 36.51 -2.58 42.83
CA ILE A 1115 35.08 -2.70 43.14
C ILE A 1115 34.86 -3.62 44.34
N ILE A 1116 34.22 -3.11 45.40
CA ILE A 1116 33.75 -3.88 46.55
C ILE A 1116 32.27 -4.17 46.36
N LEU A 1117 31.90 -5.45 46.46
CA LEU A 1117 30.51 -5.93 46.48
C LEU A 1117 30.22 -6.70 47.77
N ASN A 1118 28.96 -6.67 48.20
CA ASN A 1118 28.48 -7.50 49.30
C ASN A 1118 28.40 -8.98 48.89
N TYR A 1119 28.52 -9.89 49.86
CA TYR A 1119 28.06 -11.27 49.69
C TYR A 1119 27.33 -11.72 50.96
N ASN A 1120 26.01 -11.88 50.88
CA ASN A 1120 25.22 -12.35 52.01
C ASN A 1120 24.63 -13.72 51.68
N PRO A 1121 24.96 -14.80 52.40
CA PRO A 1121 24.50 -16.16 52.08
C PRO A 1121 22.97 -16.33 51.96
N THR A 1122 22.15 -15.40 52.49
CA THR A 1122 20.68 -15.41 52.35
C THR A 1122 20.15 -14.77 51.07
N TYR A 1123 20.99 -14.08 50.28
CA TYR A 1123 20.59 -13.36 49.05
C TYR A 1123 20.96 -14.16 47.78
N GLU A 1124 20.48 -15.40 47.66
CA GLU A 1124 20.89 -16.37 46.63
C GLU A 1124 20.90 -15.82 45.18
N ASN A 1125 19.77 -15.29 44.70
CA ASN A 1125 19.64 -14.71 43.35
C ASN A 1125 20.58 -13.50 43.13
N THR A 1126 20.71 -12.64 44.14
CA THR A 1126 21.61 -11.48 44.09
C THR A 1126 23.07 -11.93 44.03
N ASN A 1127 23.45 -12.95 44.82
CA ASN A 1127 24.80 -13.53 44.81
C ASN A 1127 25.15 -14.17 43.47
N GLU A 1128 24.20 -14.84 42.80
CA GLU A 1128 24.39 -15.40 41.46
C GLU A 1128 24.78 -14.30 40.46
N LYS A 1129 23.98 -13.21 40.40
CA LYS A 1129 24.25 -12.06 39.53
C LYS A 1129 25.52 -11.29 39.91
N ILE A 1130 25.84 -11.20 41.20
CA ILE A 1130 27.12 -10.64 41.68
C ILE A 1130 28.29 -11.49 41.19
N ASN A 1131 28.21 -12.83 41.30
CA ASN A 1131 29.27 -13.74 40.86
C ASN A 1131 29.49 -13.70 39.35
N GLU A 1132 28.42 -13.60 38.56
CA GLU A 1132 28.49 -13.37 37.11
C GLU A 1132 29.17 -12.04 36.78
N THR A 1133 28.73 -10.96 37.44
CA THR A 1133 29.25 -9.61 37.22
C THR A 1133 30.72 -9.51 37.61
N LYS A 1134 31.11 -10.10 38.75
CA LYS A 1134 32.50 -10.25 39.20
C LYS A 1134 33.35 -10.98 38.16
N ARG A 1135 32.90 -12.14 37.67
CA ARG A 1135 33.63 -12.92 36.66
C ARG A 1135 33.88 -12.09 35.40
N TYR A 1136 32.85 -11.46 34.85
CA TYR A 1136 32.96 -10.63 33.65
C TYR A 1136 33.90 -9.43 33.81
N LEU A 1137 33.93 -8.83 35.00
CA LEU A 1137 34.84 -7.72 35.32
C LEU A 1137 36.30 -8.20 35.45
N GLU A 1138 36.55 -9.33 36.11
CA GLU A 1138 37.89 -9.94 36.23
C GLU A 1138 38.41 -10.49 34.89
N GLU A 1139 37.54 -11.01 34.03
CA GLU A 1139 37.82 -11.34 32.62
C GLU A 1139 38.19 -10.11 31.76
N ASN A 1140 38.10 -8.90 32.33
CA ASN A 1140 38.45 -7.61 31.71
C ASN A 1140 39.43 -6.79 32.59
N ASP A 1141 40.27 -7.48 33.37
CA ASP A 1141 41.36 -6.91 34.19
C ASP A 1141 40.91 -5.92 35.29
N ILE A 1142 39.67 -6.01 35.75
CA ILE A 1142 39.13 -5.19 36.86
C ILE A 1142 39.15 -5.97 38.18
N GLU A 1143 39.74 -5.39 39.24
CA GLU A 1143 39.77 -6.02 40.56
C GLU A 1143 38.40 -5.94 41.26
N VAL A 1144 37.77 -7.09 41.53
CA VAL A 1144 36.48 -7.17 42.24
C VAL A 1144 36.58 -7.99 43.52
N LYS A 1145 36.37 -7.33 44.67
CA LYS A 1145 36.38 -7.93 46.00
C LYS A 1145 34.95 -8.21 46.49
N LEU A 1146 34.72 -9.40 47.03
CA LEU A 1146 33.51 -9.73 47.79
C LEU A 1146 33.79 -9.65 49.30
N ILE A 1147 32.95 -8.94 50.05
CA ILE A 1147 32.97 -8.91 51.52
C ILE A 1147 31.77 -9.71 52.03
N TYR A 1148 32.03 -10.80 52.76
CA TYR A 1148 31.00 -11.76 53.15
C TYR A 1148 30.47 -11.47 54.56
N THR A 1149 29.16 -11.43 54.72
CA THR A 1149 28.48 -11.12 56.00
C THR A 1149 28.74 -12.13 57.12
N ASN A 1150 29.23 -13.34 56.79
CA ASN A 1150 29.51 -14.40 57.76
C ASN A 1150 30.91 -14.34 58.40
N TRP A 1151 31.86 -13.58 57.82
CA TRP A 1151 33.19 -13.35 58.41
C TRP A 1151 33.55 -11.88 58.59
N SER A 1152 32.86 -10.96 57.91
CA SER A 1152 33.09 -9.51 58.01
C SER A 1152 32.73 -8.94 59.39
N TYR A 1153 33.18 -7.71 59.62
CA TYR A 1153 32.79 -6.87 60.75
C TYR A 1153 31.39 -6.27 60.60
N PHE A 1154 30.87 -6.18 59.37
CA PHE A 1154 29.58 -5.56 59.04
C PHE A 1154 28.48 -6.58 58.77
N THR A 1155 27.24 -6.21 59.11
CA THR A 1155 26.02 -6.99 58.80
C THR A 1155 25.80 -7.13 57.29
N ASN A 1156 26.09 -6.08 56.52
CA ASN A 1156 26.27 -6.07 55.06
C ASN A 1156 27.25 -4.95 54.69
N VAL A 1157 27.91 -5.07 53.54
CA VAL A 1157 28.25 -3.87 52.75
C VAL A 1157 26.97 -3.43 52.07
N HIS A 1158 26.44 -2.25 52.41
CA HIS A 1158 25.18 -1.75 51.86
C HIS A 1158 25.29 -0.33 51.30
N ASN A 1159 26.51 0.22 51.22
CA ASN A 1159 26.83 1.44 50.49
C ASN A 1159 26.47 1.35 48.99
N LYS A 1160 26.32 2.51 48.34
CA LYS A 1160 26.18 2.70 46.88
C LYS A 1160 27.02 3.89 46.44
N GLY A 1161 28.32 3.78 46.65
CA GLY A 1161 29.33 4.83 46.45
C GLY A 1161 30.21 4.62 45.22
N LEU A 1162 30.69 5.73 44.66
CA LEU A 1162 31.64 5.77 43.54
C LEU A 1162 32.59 6.96 43.74
N ILE A 1163 33.89 6.73 43.75
CA ILE A 1163 34.95 7.74 43.84
C ILE A 1163 35.73 7.76 42.53
N VAL A 1164 36.02 8.95 42.01
CA VAL A 1164 36.73 9.16 40.74
C VAL A 1164 37.93 10.08 40.95
N ASP A 1165 39.09 9.63 40.48
CA ASP A 1165 40.39 10.30 40.47
C ASP A 1165 40.85 10.90 41.82
N ASN A 1166 40.18 10.58 42.92
CA ASN A 1166 40.31 11.24 44.23
C ASN A 1166 39.90 12.73 44.20
N LYS A 1167 39.11 13.13 43.20
CA LYS A 1167 38.63 14.50 42.93
C LYS A 1167 37.11 14.63 43.11
N SER A 1168 36.38 13.54 42.93
CA SER A 1168 34.91 13.50 42.98
C SER A 1168 34.42 12.23 43.69
N VAL A 1169 33.29 12.34 44.40
CA VAL A 1169 32.62 11.20 45.04
C VAL A 1169 31.11 11.29 44.95
N LEU A 1170 30.46 10.18 44.61
CA LEU A 1170 29.02 9.94 44.67
C LEU A 1170 28.67 9.25 46.00
N ILE A 1171 27.71 9.80 46.72
CA ILE A 1171 27.01 9.17 47.84
C ILE A 1171 25.54 9.01 47.40
N SER A 1172 24.97 7.80 47.45
CA SER A 1172 23.63 7.55 46.90
C SER A 1172 22.91 6.34 47.49
N SER A 1173 21.63 6.19 47.13
CA SER A 1173 20.83 4.98 47.31
C SER A 1173 20.90 4.00 46.12
N ILE A 1174 21.56 4.37 45.02
CA ILE A 1174 21.40 3.79 43.68
C ILE A 1174 22.25 2.52 43.52
N ASN A 1175 21.61 1.35 43.64
CA ASN A 1175 22.21 0.08 43.22
C ASN A 1175 22.34 0.05 41.69
N TRP A 1176 23.38 -0.60 41.14
CA TRP A 1176 23.62 -0.57 39.69
C TRP A 1176 22.88 -1.71 38.96
N ASN A 1177 21.56 -1.56 38.88
CA ASN A 1177 20.63 -2.38 38.09
C ASN A 1177 19.64 -1.48 37.34
N GLU A 1178 18.96 -2.00 36.32
CA GLU A 1178 18.05 -1.22 35.49
C GLU A 1178 16.89 -0.60 36.27
N ASN A 1179 16.26 -1.32 37.21
CA ASN A 1179 15.12 -0.78 37.98
C ASN A 1179 15.53 0.41 38.85
N SER A 1180 16.66 0.32 39.58
CA SER A 1180 17.17 1.46 40.35
C SER A 1180 17.58 2.66 39.48
N VAL A 1181 17.98 2.46 38.23
CA VAL A 1181 18.33 3.59 37.34
C VAL A 1181 17.10 4.18 36.63
N MET A 1182 16.16 3.33 36.18
CA MET A 1182 15.11 3.70 35.22
C MET A 1182 13.68 3.74 35.78
N ARG A 1183 13.42 3.17 36.97
CA ARG A 1183 12.04 2.88 37.44
C ARG A 1183 11.79 3.21 38.91
N ASN A 1184 12.81 3.18 39.77
CA ASN A 1184 12.72 3.64 41.17
C ASN A 1184 12.86 5.17 41.26
N ARG A 1185 12.30 5.77 42.32
CA ARG A 1185 12.80 7.04 42.85
C ARG A 1185 14.00 6.72 43.74
N GLU A 1186 15.18 7.10 43.28
CA GLU A 1186 16.44 7.02 44.02
C GLU A 1186 17.03 8.42 44.21
N VAL A 1187 17.92 8.59 45.19
CA VAL A 1187 18.61 9.86 45.46
C VAL A 1187 20.10 9.64 45.72
N GLY A 1188 20.90 10.57 45.22
CA GLY A 1188 22.31 10.71 45.55
C GLY A 1188 22.83 12.12 45.26
N ILE A 1189 24.11 12.33 45.53
CA ILE A 1189 24.81 13.56 45.21
C ILE A 1189 26.27 13.26 44.86
N ILE A 1190 26.76 13.88 43.78
CA ILE A 1190 28.19 13.93 43.47
C ILE A 1190 28.74 15.19 44.10
N VAL A 1191 29.80 15.07 44.90
CA VAL A 1191 30.60 16.19 45.41
C VAL A 1191 31.93 16.20 44.67
N ASN A 1192 32.24 17.31 44.00
CA ASN A 1192 33.51 17.55 43.32
C ASN A 1192 34.42 18.34 44.26
N ASP A 1193 35.06 17.63 45.19
CA ASP A 1193 36.04 18.15 46.14
C ASP A 1193 37.03 17.05 46.52
N CYS A 1194 38.33 17.40 46.57
CA CYS A 1194 39.40 16.42 46.79
C CYS A 1194 39.48 15.93 48.24
N ASP A 1195 39.19 16.77 49.23
CA ASP A 1195 39.28 16.38 50.64
C ASP A 1195 38.06 15.52 51.03
N VAL A 1196 36.87 15.88 50.53
CA VAL A 1196 35.66 15.06 50.63
C VAL A 1196 35.84 13.71 49.93
N ALA A 1197 36.41 13.67 48.72
CA ALA A 1197 36.68 12.42 48.02
C ALA A 1197 37.73 11.55 48.75
N ASN A 1198 38.80 12.16 49.30
CA ASN A 1198 39.82 11.46 50.08
C ASN A 1198 39.26 10.88 51.39
N TYR A 1199 38.25 11.48 52.00
CA TYR A 1199 37.57 10.92 53.18
C TYR A 1199 37.00 9.52 52.88
N TYR A 1200 36.16 9.41 51.86
CA TYR A 1200 35.55 8.13 51.48
C TYR A 1200 36.55 7.18 50.83
N LYS A 1201 37.61 7.67 50.18
CA LYS A 1201 38.74 6.85 49.72
C LYS A 1201 39.39 6.09 50.88
N ASN A 1202 39.61 6.75 52.01
CA ASN A 1202 40.24 6.12 53.17
C ASN A 1202 39.35 5.01 53.78
N ILE A 1203 38.02 5.19 53.75
CA ILE A 1203 37.05 4.15 54.10
C ILE A 1203 37.12 2.99 53.11
N PHE A 1204 36.99 3.28 51.81
CA PHE A 1204 37.09 2.28 50.73
C PHE A 1204 38.36 1.43 50.83
N PHE A 1205 39.53 2.02 51.05
CA PHE A 1205 40.78 1.26 51.16
C PHE A 1205 40.95 0.54 52.49
N TYR A 1206 40.32 0.97 53.58
CA TYR A 1206 40.23 0.16 54.79
C TYR A 1206 39.39 -1.10 54.51
N ASP A 1207 38.19 -0.92 53.95
CA ASP A 1207 37.27 -2.02 53.63
C ASP A 1207 37.86 -2.94 52.54
N TRP A 1208 38.64 -2.40 51.59
CA TRP A 1208 39.44 -3.15 50.60
C TRP A 1208 40.49 -4.05 51.25
N ASN A 1209 41.11 -3.63 52.34
CA ASN A 1209 42.16 -4.39 53.04
C ASN A 1209 41.62 -5.39 54.09
N LEU A 1210 40.30 -5.41 54.37
CA LEU A 1210 39.69 -6.39 55.28
C LEU A 1210 39.89 -7.84 54.79
N SER A 1211 40.56 -8.67 55.58
CA SER A 1211 40.70 -10.11 55.36
C SER A 1211 39.81 -10.90 56.33
N ALA A 1212 39.31 -12.07 55.91
CA ALA A 1212 38.75 -13.04 56.85
C ALA A 1212 39.79 -13.35 57.95
N PRO A 1213 39.41 -13.39 59.24
CA PRO A 1213 40.36 -13.59 60.33
C PRO A 1213 41.06 -14.95 60.21
N ASN A 1214 42.36 -14.98 60.51
CA ASN A 1214 43.19 -16.18 60.41
C ASN A 1214 42.75 -17.25 61.43
N VAL A 1215 41.80 -18.10 61.03
CA VAL A 1215 41.40 -19.29 61.79
C VAL A 1215 42.53 -20.32 61.75
N GLN A 1216 43.38 -20.31 62.79
CA GLN A 1216 44.08 -21.53 63.17
C GLN A 1216 43.03 -22.63 63.37
N LYS A 1217 43.26 -23.82 62.80
CA LYS A 1217 42.34 -24.96 62.87
C LYS A 1217 42.20 -25.51 64.30
N GLN A 1218 41.43 -24.85 65.14
CA GLN A 1218 40.70 -25.53 66.21
C GLN A 1218 39.57 -26.35 65.57
N LYS A 1219 39.31 -27.52 66.15
CA LYS A 1219 38.36 -28.51 65.63
C LYS A 1219 36.92 -28.02 65.70
N GLU A 1220 36.09 -28.62 64.86
CA GLU A 1220 34.64 -28.48 64.92
C GLU A 1220 34.07 -29.02 66.24
N GLU A 1221 33.56 -28.12 67.09
CA GLU A 1221 32.64 -28.46 68.19
C GLU A 1221 31.49 -27.43 68.22
N THR A 1222 30.53 -27.52 67.29
CA THR A 1222 29.13 -27.01 67.43
C THR A 1222 28.22 -27.36 66.23
N VAL A 1223 28.21 -28.62 65.76
CA VAL A 1223 27.18 -29.12 64.81
C VAL A 1223 26.57 -30.44 65.30
N GLU A 1224 26.01 -30.42 66.52
CA GLU A 1224 25.27 -31.57 67.08
C GLU A 1224 23.97 -31.14 67.79
N VAL A 1225 23.03 -30.55 67.03
CA VAL A 1225 21.65 -30.32 67.49
C VAL A 1225 20.63 -30.82 66.47
N ASP A 1226 20.69 -30.35 65.22
CA ASP A 1226 19.49 -30.39 64.35
C ASP A 1226 19.23 -31.73 63.63
N ASN A 1227 20.21 -32.64 63.58
CA ASN A 1227 20.01 -33.97 63.00
C ASN A 1227 18.99 -34.83 63.80
N LYS A 1228 18.69 -34.49 65.06
CA LYS A 1228 17.64 -35.18 65.83
C LYS A 1228 16.24 -34.85 65.32
N ASN A 1229 15.95 -33.59 65.05
CA ASN A 1229 14.60 -33.13 64.69
C ASN A 1229 14.13 -33.77 63.37
N THR A 1230 14.97 -33.73 62.36
CA THR A 1230 14.72 -34.37 61.05
C THR A 1230 14.46 -35.87 61.17
N ILE A 1231 15.24 -36.58 62.01
CA ILE A 1231 15.04 -38.01 62.26
C ILE A 1231 13.71 -38.26 62.99
N TYR A 1232 13.35 -37.47 64.00
CA TYR A 1232 12.05 -37.61 64.67
C TYR A 1232 10.87 -37.32 63.73
N ILE A 1233 10.97 -36.31 62.85
CA ILE A 1233 9.96 -36.01 61.82
C ILE A 1233 9.78 -37.20 60.87
N ILE A 1234 10.88 -37.75 60.33
CA ILE A 1234 10.83 -38.93 59.44
C ILE A 1234 10.20 -40.14 60.16
N ILE A 1235 10.55 -40.38 61.43
CA ILE A 1235 9.96 -41.46 62.24
C ILE A 1235 8.46 -41.23 62.48
N ILE A 1236 8.03 -40.01 62.80
CA ILE A 1236 6.62 -39.66 63.04
C ILE A 1236 5.79 -39.84 61.76
N TYR A 1237 6.24 -39.35 60.61
CA TYR A 1237 5.54 -39.56 59.34
C TYR A 1237 5.50 -41.05 58.96
N THR A 1238 6.61 -41.77 59.11
CA THR A 1238 6.68 -43.22 58.80
C THR A 1238 5.72 -44.03 59.68
N LEU A 1239 5.68 -43.76 60.99
CA LEU A 1239 4.73 -44.39 61.92
C LEU A 1239 3.29 -44.00 61.61
N THR A 1240 3.03 -42.75 61.24
CA THR A 1240 1.68 -42.27 60.88
C THR A 1240 1.16 -42.96 59.62
N PHE A 1241 1.95 -43.02 58.54
CA PHE A 1241 1.60 -43.77 57.34
C PHE A 1241 1.45 -45.28 57.60
N ALA A 1242 2.30 -45.89 58.43
CA ALA A 1242 2.17 -47.28 58.82
C ALA A 1242 0.88 -47.56 59.63
N LEU A 1243 0.48 -46.64 60.51
CA LEU A 1243 -0.78 -46.74 61.27
C LEU A 1243 -2.00 -46.55 60.37
N ILE A 1244 -1.97 -45.59 59.43
CA ILE A 1244 -3.02 -45.39 58.42
C ILE A 1244 -3.17 -46.65 57.54
N ALA A 1245 -2.08 -47.19 57.01
CA ALA A 1245 -2.09 -48.41 56.20
C ALA A 1245 -2.59 -49.64 56.98
N ARG A 1246 -2.30 -49.71 58.29
CA ARG A 1246 -2.79 -50.77 59.18
C ARG A 1246 -4.29 -50.65 59.46
N ASP A 1247 -4.81 -49.43 59.63
CA ASP A 1247 -6.24 -49.20 59.84
C ASP A 1247 -7.05 -49.44 58.55
N TRP A 1248 -6.53 -48.95 57.42
CA TRP A 1248 -7.10 -49.14 56.08
C TRP A 1248 -7.22 -50.63 55.70
N ARG A 1249 -6.24 -51.46 56.09
CA ARG A 1249 -6.29 -52.93 55.97
C ARG A 1249 -7.19 -53.65 56.98
N LYS A 1250 -7.62 -52.99 58.07
CA LYS A 1250 -8.52 -53.58 59.09
C LYS A 1250 -9.99 -53.25 58.88
N ARG A 1251 -10.32 -52.23 58.09
CA ARG A 1251 -11.69 -51.97 57.65
C ARG A 1251 -12.07 -53.03 56.63
N GLN A 1252 -13.02 -53.91 56.97
CA GLN A 1252 -13.74 -54.66 55.96
C GLN A 1252 -14.70 -53.70 55.28
N TRP A 1253 -14.54 -53.55 53.97
CA TRP A 1253 -15.39 -52.70 53.14
C TRP A 1253 -16.60 -53.52 52.71
N THR A 1254 -17.78 -53.08 53.15
CA THR A 1254 -19.11 -53.62 52.80
C THR A 1254 -19.95 -52.50 52.21
#